data_AF-A0A950RXR3-F1
#
_entry.id   AF-A0A950RXR3-F1
#
_cell.length_a   1.000
_cell.length_b   1.000
_cell.length_c   1.000
_cell.angle_alpha   90.00
_cell.angle_beta   90.00
_cell.angle_gamma   90.00
#
_symmetry.space_group_name_H-M   'P 1'
#
loop_
_entity.id
_entity.type
_entity.pdbx_description
1 polymer ?
#
loop_
_entity_poly.entity_id
_entity_poly.type
_entity_poly.pdbx_seq_one_letter_code
_entity_poly.pdbx_strand_id
1 'polypeptide(L)'
;MIHAIATRVRRESDEGFVLVMALFFLVAMGLLIAGLLNFSLTNFSTTASLQDQRNQVYAAEGALYSAVQSIRGTANLGAENTACPTITTATNINGYPTRVRCSPQPGSGTTATNRPTYTLLALPASGSSDEGVSDSPTNGAGGGGADIYVGGNVASNGYIERTGNSASGGFWISGSAVARGSCIAKAGTLHSTPACATTSTDFTDPGYALPGGSAPSAAPSSVCVANAAKFFPGTYNSAPTAPAGCSGKTWWFSPGLYYFDFTGAGSHAWSLSGHTIVGGTPNTKNFDPTNAGVTTSMPGWCKTDRDLPPYAGVEWAFGGDTSLATGTGLLELCATPSTSGQEIAIFGVGGSGAGGVAPTTVNTSPTTKVTTGFSGATAPNALVIDGATADANPITKNTTAQVTLSAFGAISVPSGAVVTSAVLRIAHREGSTNPGTLSATVTSGSYTQSMDDSCSTDNLCQSSSAITTDTLDVTSAFQANANFTTGLSVVVQAAAQKKNNWAEFFDGAQLRVKYLPAGGYRAQAGCLVIANPDPASCDFLTNGTGQVFVQGTVYTPLTRVDITTGTADTVQFNRGIIARDIVAEIKPGNGSSHSFGLGEADRLVLLTVDVQINGTWTPRLQSLVSIKDSDFSTPGLKVTYLSWNDLR
;
A
#
# COMPACT_ATOMS: atom_id res chain seq x y z
N MET A 1 -32.77 3.12 118.74
CA MET A 1 -33.15 1.72 118.43
C MET A 1 -32.40 1.35 117.16
N ILE A 2 -31.25 0.68 117.28
CA ILE A 2 -31.10 -0.78 117.19
C ILE A 2 -30.84 -1.23 115.72
N HIS A 3 -29.60 -1.72 115.51
CA HIS A 3 -29.17 -2.83 114.63
C HIS A 3 -29.26 -2.73 113.09
N ALA A 4 -28.10 -2.82 112.43
CA ALA A 4 -27.68 -3.91 111.52
C ALA A 4 -26.39 -3.48 110.77
N ILE A 5 -25.19 -4.01 111.07
CA ILE A 5 -24.58 -5.25 110.54
C ILE A 5 -24.36 -5.12 109.01
N ALA A 6 -23.20 -4.65 108.53
CA ALA A 6 -21.90 -5.32 108.37
C ALA A 6 -21.89 -6.50 107.36
N THR A 7 -21.21 -6.31 106.21
CA THR A 7 -20.34 -7.26 105.46
C THR A 7 -19.98 -6.61 104.11
N ARG A 8 -18.84 -5.94 103.92
CA ARG A 8 -17.44 -6.43 103.78
C ARG A 8 -17.23 -7.40 102.60
N VAL A 9 -17.18 -6.85 101.39
CA VAL A 9 -16.39 -7.44 100.29
C VAL A 9 -14.97 -6.88 100.41
N ARG A 10 -14.00 -7.72 100.73
CA ARG A 10 -12.58 -7.38 100.59
C ARG A 10 -12.32 -7.18 99.09
N ARG A 11 -12.03 -5.95 98.68
CA ARG A 11 -11.26 -5.72 97.45
C ARG A 11 -9.92 -6.41 97.65
N GLU A 12 -9.66 -7.46 96.89
CA GLU A 12 -8.29 -7.89 96.65
C GLU A 12 -7.54 -6.69 96.06
N SER A 13 -6.37 -6.44 96.62
CA SER A 13 -5.58 -5.27 96.29
C SER A 13 -5.08 -5.37 94.84
N ASP A 14 -5.62 -4.53 93.95
CA ASP A 14 -5.16 -4.36 92.57
C ASP A 14 -3.74 -3.72 92.48
N GLU A 15 -3.03 -3.58 93.60
CA GLU A 15 -1.71 -2.90 93.68
C GLU A 15 -0.65 -3.51 92.76
N GLY A 16 -0.76 -4.79 92.37
CA GLY A 16 0.11 -5.40 91.35
C GLY A 16 -0.35 -5.21 89.91
N PHE A 17 -1.67 -5.14 89.67
CA PHE A 17 -2.25 -5.06 88.32
C PHE A 17 -2.13 -3.64 87.72
N VAL A 18 -2.19 -2.61 88.56
CA VAL A 18 -2.04 -1.21 88.13
C VAL A 18 -0.65 -0.97 87.53
N LEU A 19 0.40 -1.57 88.08
CA LEU A 19 1.77 -1.43 87.54
C LEU A 19 1.89 -2.08 86.16
N VAL A 20 1.34 -3.28 85.97
CA VAL A 20 1.40 -4.01 84.70
C VAL A 20 0.57 -3.30 83.62
N MET A 21 -0.62 -2.80 83.96
CA MET A 21 -1.45 -2.01 83.04
C MET A 21 -0.78 -0.68 82.66
N ALA A 22 -0.14 0.01 83.61
CA ALA A 22 0.62 1.22 83.33
C ALA A 22 1.82 0.95 82.40
N LEU A 23 2.57 -0.14 82.64
CA LEU A 23 3.69 -0.53 81.79
C LEU A 23 3.22 -0.90 80.38
N PHE A 24 2.14 -1.69 80.26
CA PHE A 24 1.57 -2.05 78.97
C PHE A 24 1.08 -0.83 78.19
N PHE A 25 0.39 0.09 78.87
CA PHE A 25 -0.06 1.34 78.24
C PHE A 25 1.11 2.19 77.75
N LEU A 26 2.19 2.33 78.54
CA LEU A 26 3.39 3.05 78.13
C LEU A 26 4.08 2.39 76.93
N VAL A 27 4.15 1.05 76.88
CA VAL A 27 4.71 0.32 75.73
C VAL A 27 3.82 0.49 74.49
N ALA A 28 2.50 0.32 74.62
CA ALA A 28 1.56 0.49 73.52
C ALA A 28 1.58 1.92 72.96
N MET A 29 1.62 2.93 73.84
CA MET A 29 1.75 4.33 73.46
C MET A 29 3.11 4.62 72.81
N GLY A 30 4.20 4.07 73.33
CA GLY A 30 5.53 4.19 72.73
C GLY A 30 5.59 3.60 71.32
N LEU A 31 4.97 2.44 71.10
CA LEU A 31 4.86 1.82 69.77
C LEU A 31 3.97 2.65 68.83
N LEU A 32 2.85 3.19 69.32
CA LEU A 32 1.97 4.08 68.54
C LEU A 32 2.69 5.37 68.13
N ILE A 33 3.41 6.02 69.05
CA ILE A 33 4.17 7.24 68.76
C ILE A 33 5.28 6.95 67.75
N ALA A 34 6.03 5.86 67.92
CA ALA A 34 7.06 5.44 66.96
C ALA A 34 6.46 5.17 65.56
N GLY A 35 5.29 4.52 65.50
CA GLY A 35 4.55 4.30 64.25
C GLY A 35 4.11 5.61 63.58
N LEU A 36 3.53 6.54 64.34
CA LEU A 36 3.09 7.85 63.84
C LEU A 36 4.26 8.73 63.37
N LEU A 37 5.41 8.66 64.06
CA LEU A 37 6.63 9.37 63.66
C LEU A 37 7.17 8.85 62.32
N ASN A 38 7.26 7.54 62.14
CA ASN A 38 7.68 6.93 60.87
C ASN A 38 6.71 7.27 59.73
N PHE A 39 5.41 7.27 60.00
CA PHE A 39 4.40 7.69 59.03
C PHE A 39 4.56 9.17 58.66
N SER A 40 4.80 10.05 59.64
CA SER A 40 5.03 11.48 59.41
C SER A 40 6.27 11.73 58.58
N LEU A 41 7.41 11.07 58.88
CA LEU A 41 8.65 11.19 58.10
C LEU A 41 8.45 10.72 56.66
N THR A 42 7.73 9.62 56.45
CA THR A 42 7.39 9.11 55.11
C THR A 42 6.53 10.11 54.33
N ASN A 43 5.55 10.73 54.99
CA ASN A 43 4.69 11.75 54.37
C ASN A 43 5.48 13.00 53.99
N PHE A 44 6.40 13.47 54.83
CA PHE A 44 7.24 14.62 54.51
C PHE A 44 8.19 14.32 53.34
N SER A 45 8.84 13.15 53.35
CA SER A 45 9.72 12.71 52.25
C SER A 45 8.96 12.57 50.93
N THR A 46 7.78 11.94 50.97
CA THR A 46 6.92 11.80 49.79
C THR A 46 6.46 13.15 49.26
N THR A 47 6.07 14.08 50.15
CA THR A 47 5.67 15.44 49.77
C THR A 47 6.83 16.20 49.12
N ALA A 48 8.03 16.12 49.69
CA ALA A 48 9.22 16.73 49.12
C ALA A 48 9.56 16.15 47.73
N SER A 49 9.47 14.82 47.58
CA SER A 49 9.68 14.14 46.30
C SER A 49 8.64 14.53 45.24
N LEU A 50 7.35 14.61 45.60
CA LEU A 50 6.29 15.06 44.70
C LEU A 50 6.47 16.54 44.31
N GLN A 51 6.90 17.40 45.24
CA GLN A 51 7.18 18.81 44.94
C GLN A 51 8.39 18.95 44.00
N ASP A 52 9.45 18.19 44.23
CA ASP A 52 10.64 18.13 43.36
C ASP A 52 10.25 17.67 41.95
N GLN A 53 9.49 16.57 41.83
CA GLN A 53 8.96 16.09 40.56
C GLN A 53 8.09 17.14 39.84
N ARG A 54 7.20 17.82 40.58
CA ARG A 54 6.35 18.87 40.02
C ARG A 54 7.18 20.05 39.53
N ASN A 55 8.21 20.45 40.26
CA ASN A 55 9.11 21.53 39.86
C ASN A 55 9.90 21.16 38.60
N GLN A 56 10.34 19.90 38.47
CA GLN A 56 11.00 19.40 37.25
C GLN A 56 10.07 19.45 36.03
N VAL A 57 8.80 19.07 36.17
CA VAL A 57 7.81 19.15 35.08
C VAL A 57 7.56 20.59 34.67
N TYR A 58 7.32 21.49 35.64
CA TYR A 58 7.15 22.91 35.33
C TYR A 58 8.38 23.53 34.66
N ALA A 59 9.58 23.13 35.09
CA ALA A 59 10.82 23.54 34.44
C ALA A 59 10.86 23.06 32.98
N ALA A 60 10.47 21.80 32.73
CA ALA A 60 10.45 21.23 31.40
C ALA A 60 9.43 21.91 30.47
N GLU A 61 8.20 22.16 30.94
CA GLU A 61 7.17 22.87 30.18
C GLU A 61 7.58 24.31 29.85
N GLY A 62 8.10 25.05 30.84
CA GLY A 62 8.59 26.42 30.64
C GLY A 62 9.71 26.48 29.60
N ALA A 63 10.64 25.51 29.64
CA ALA A 63 11.71 25.39 28.65
C ALA A 63 11.16 25.10 27.26
N LEU A 64 10.16 24.22 27.14
CA LEU A 64 9.50 23.91 25.87
C LEU A 64 8.85 25.16 25.25
N TYR A 65 8.07 25.92 26.03
CA TYR A 65 7.47 27.17 25.54
C TYR A 65 8.52 28.18 25.11
N SER A 66 9.60 28.34 25.88
CA SER A 66 10.73 29.20 25.51
C SER A 66 11.38 28.77 24.20
N ALA A 67 11.59 27.46 24.02
CA ALA A 67 12.17 26.91 22.80
C ALA A 67 11.29 27.16 21.57
N VAL A 68 9.97 26.95 21.68
CA VAL A 68 9.00 27.24 20.62
C VAL A 68 9.04 28.73 20.22
N GLN A 69 9.04 29.64 21.20
CA GLN A 69 9.13 31.08 20.90
C GLN A 69 10.46 31.44 20.21
N SER A 70 11.57 30.76 20.57
CA SER A 70 12.87 31.00 19.94
C SER A 70 12.92 30.55 18.48
N ILE A 71 12.22 29.48 18.09
CA ILE A 71 12.28 28.96 16.71
C ILE A 71 11.19 29.54 15.81
N ARG A 72 10.02 29.90 16.34
CA ARG A 72 8.86 30.29 15.51
C ARG A 72 9.14 31.50 14.62
N GLY A 73 9.95 32.46 15.07
CA GLY A 73 10.24 33.70 14.34
C GLY A 73 11.18 33.56 13.15
N THR A 74 11.77 32.37 12.91
CA THR A 74 12.68 32.13 11.79
C THR A 74 12.23 30.92 10.99
N ALA A 75 11.74 31.12 9.76
CA ALA A 75 11.17 30.07 8.89
C ALA A 75 12.09 28.87 8.65
N ASN A 76 13.41 29.04 8.75
CA ASN A 76 14.38 27.97 8.51
C ASN A 76 14.61 27.10 9.76
N LEU A 77 14.41 27.62 10.98
CA LEU A 77 14.69 26.87 12.21
C LEU A 77 13.63 25.79 12.42
N GLY A 78 14.03 24.52 12.33
CA GLY A 78 13.12 23.38 12.43
C GLY A 78 12.51 22.95 11.09
N ALA A 79 12.92 23.55 9.97
CA ALA A 79 12.66 23.00 8.64
C ALA A 79 13.60 21.81 8.36
N GLU A 80 13.15 20.88 7.51
CA GLU A 80 13.95 19.76 7.02
C GLU A 80 15.24 20.26 6.36
N ASN A 81 16.32 19.49 6.51
CA ASN A 81 17.67 19.81 6.03
C ASN A 81 18.29 21.09 6.62
N THR A 82 17.63 21.74 7.59
CA THR A 82 18.18 22.88 8.31
C THR A 82 18.53 22.49 9.74
N ALA A 83 19.69 22.96 10.23
CA ALA A 83 20.08 22.75 11.61
C ALA A 83 19.07 23.38 12.57
N CYS A 84 18.56 22.60 13.52
CA CYS A 84 17.78 23.15 14.63
C CYS A 84 18.66 23.28 15.89
N PRO A 85 18.78 24.48 16.48
CA PRO A 85 19.67 24.71 17.61
C PRO A 85 19.20 23.96 18.86
N THR A 86 20.15 23.53 19.69
CA THR A 86 19.85 23.17 21.07
C THR A 86 19.68 24.46 21.88
N ILE A 87 18.53 24.61 22.52
CA ILE A 87 18.16 25.82 23.25
C ILE A 87 18.37 25.56 24.73
N THR A 88 19.38 26.20 25.32
CA THR A 88 19.64 26.17 26.76
C THR A 88 19.05 27.40 27.41
N THR A 89 18.28 27.24 28.49
CA THR A 89 17.74 28.40 29.20
C THR A 89 18.85 29.08 30.00
N ALA A 90 19.02 30.39 29.84
CA ALA A 90 20.07 31.15 30.53
C ALA A 90 19.86 31.20 32.05
N THR A 91 18.64 30.96 32.52
CA THR A 91 18.26 30.92 33.93
C THR A 91 17.66 29.56 34.29
N ASN A 92 17.90 29.13 35.53
CA ASN A 92 17.24 27.95 36.09
C ASN A 92 15.72 28.22 36.19
N ILE A 93 14.91 27.35 35.62
CA ILE A 93 13.44 27.42 35.78
C ILE A 93 13.09 26.58 37.01
N ASN A 94 12.51 27.20 38.04
CA ASN A 94 12.22 26.56 39.33
C ASN A 94 13.41 25.81 39.96
N GLY A 95 14.62 26.35 39.79
CA GLY A 95 15.84 25.78 40.37
C GLY A 95 16.51 24.69 39.53
N TYR A 96 15.93 24.29 38.38
CA TYR A 96 16.56 23.32 37.48
C TYR A 96 17.09 23.97 36.20
N PRO A 97 18.34 23.68 35.82
CA PRO A 97 18.83 23.93 34.47
C PRO A 97 18.07 23.07 33.47
N THR A 98 17.67 23.65 32.35
CA THR A 98 16.97 22.95 31.26
C THR A 98 17.67 23.16 29.93
N ARG A 99 17.60 22.15 29.06
CA ARG A 99 18.00 22.26 27.66
C ARG A 99 16.95 21.59 26.79
N VAL A 100 16.64 22.21 25.66
CA VAL A 100 15.70 21.66 24.68
C VAL A 100 16.48 21.27 23.44
N ARG A 101 16.50 19.98 23.16
CA ARG A 101 17.00 19.43 21.90
C ARG A 101 15.89 19.54 20.87
N CYS A 102 16.19 20.21 19.77
CA CYS A 102 15.28 20.39 18.66
C CYS A 102 15.66 19.49 17.49
N SER A 103 14.71 18.76 16.92
CA SER A 103 14.88 17.99 15.70
C SER A 103 13.76 18.30 14.72
N PRO A 104 14.06 18.76 13.48
CA PRO A 104 13.04 18.80 12.43
C PRO A 104 12.52 17.39 12.18
N GLN A 105 11.25 17.26 11.83
CA GLN A 105 10.70 16.01 11.30
C GLN A 105 10.91 15.91 9.79
N PRO A 106 10.90 14.68 9.23
CA PRO A 106 10.91 14.50 7.78
C PRO A 106 9.79 15.30 7.12
N GLY A 107 10.12 15.99 6.05
CA GLY A 107 9.19 16.81 5.29
C GLY A 107 8.70 18.06 5.97
N SER A 108 9.32 18.47 7.08
CA SER A 108 9.03 19.73 7.76
C SER A 108 9.48 20.93 6.91
N GLY A 109 8.64 21.96 6.80
CA GLY A 109 9.02 23.23 6.17
C GLY A 109 9.12 23.20 4.64
N THR A 110 9.57 24.31 4.07
CA THR A 110 9.55 24.60 2.62
C THR A 110 10.74 24.05 1.87
N THR A 111 11.81 23.71 2.58
CA THR A 111 13.04 23.10 2.05
C THR A 111 12.96 21.57 1.98
N ALA A 112 11.78 21.02 2.26
CA ALA A 112 11.54 19.60 2.27
C ALA A 112 11.74 19.01 0.86
N THR A 113 12.69 18.09 0.73
CA THR A 113 13.01 17.40 -0.53
C THR A 113 12.16 16.15 -0.73
N ASN A 114 11.38 15.77 0.27
CA ASN A 114 10.53 14.58 0.30
C ASN A 114 9.06 14.87 -0.04
N ARG A 115 8.78 16.02 -0.66
CA ARG A 115 7.46 16.44 -1.15
C ARG A 115 7.55 16.67 -2.66
N PRO A 116 6.51 16.31 -3.43
CA PRO A 116 6.51 16.64 -4.84
C PRO A 116 6.41 18.15 -5.01
N THR A 117 7.01 18.69 -6.06
CA THR A 117 6.98 20.12 -6.41
C THR A 117 5.55 20.63 -6.64
N TYR A 118 4.68 19.74 -7.13
CA TYR A 118 3.27 20.00 -7.40
C TYR A 118 2.39 19.08 -6.56
N THR A 119 1.34 19.63 -5.97
CA THR A 119 0.28 18.87 -5.30
C THR A 119 -0.47 18.01 -6.29
N LEU A 120 -0.74 18.54 -7.47
CA LEU A 120 -1.34 17.81 -8.57
C LEU A 120 -0.45 18.00 -9.78
N LEU A 121 0.06 16.91 -10.33
CA LEU A 121 0.83 16.89 -11.57
C LEU A 121 0.19 15.89 -12.53
N ALA A 122 -0.43 16.39 -13.58
CA ALA A 122 -0.89 15.57 -14.69
C ALA A 122 0.20 15.48 -15.76
N LEU A 123 0.53 14.24 -16.16
CA LEU A 123 1.60 13.89 -17.11
C LEU A 123 1.05 13.24 -18.39
N PRO A 124 0.03 13.81 -19.06
CA PRO A 124 -0.41 13.23 -20.32
C PRO A 124 0.66 13.40 -21.40
N ALA A 125 0.44 12.71 -22.53
CA ALA A 125 1.25 12.95 -23.72
C ALA A 125 1.21 14.45 -24.07
N SER A 126 2.36 15.03 -24.41
CA SER A 126 2.52 16.49 -24.56
C SER A 126 1.45 17.08 -25.48
N GLY A 127 0.64 18.01 -24.94
CA GLY A 127 -0.38 18.73 -25.71
C GLY A 127 -1.69 17.95 -25.91
N SER A 128 -1.91 16.87 -25.15
CA SER A 128 -3.20 16.19 -25.11
C SER A 128 -4.33 17.17 -24.75
N SER A 129 -5.40 17.18 -25.55
CA SER A 129 -6.62 17.94 -25.28
C SER A 129 -7.59 17.19 -24.37
N ASP A 130 -7.36 15.89 -24.17
CA ASP A 130 -8.35 14.98 -23.59
C ASP A 130 -7.92 14.47 -22.21
N GLU A 131 -6.71 14.82 -21.76
CA GLU A 131 -6.15 14.41 -20.49
C GLU A 131 -5.54 15.63 -19.76
N GLY A 132 -5.58 15.63 -18.43
CA GLY A 132 -5.04 16.71 -17.62
C GLY A 132 -5.47 16.64 -16.16
N VAL A 133 -5.82 17.80 -15.62
CA VAL A 133 -6.51 17.90 -14.32
C VAL A 133 -7.92 18.40 -14.60
N SER A 134 -8.92 17.55 -14.45
CA SER A 134 -10.32 17.93 -14.57
C SER A 134 -11.04 17.84 -13.23
N ASP A 135 -11.97 18.76 -13.04
CA ASP A 135 -13.01 18.65 -12.02
C ASP A 135 -14.39 18.84 -12.65
N SER A 136 -15.26 17.85 -12.47
CA SER A 136 -16.63 17.83 -12.99
C SER A 136 -17.61 17.68 -11.83
N PRO A 137 -17.86 18.74 -11.04
CA PRO A 137 -18.77 18.65 -9.91
C PRO A 137 -20.20 18.36 -10.41
N THR A 138 -20.67 17.13 -10.22
CA THR A 138 -22.03 16.75 -10.60
C THR A 138 -23.01 17.23 -9.54
N ASN A 139 -23.54 18.43 -9.78
CA ASN A 139 -24.76 18.85 -9.10
C ASN A 139 -25.90 17.95 -9.61
N GLY A 140 -26.29 16.94 -8.83
CA GLY A 140 -27.69 16.56 -8.81
C GLY A 140 -28.51 17.85 -8.64
N ALA A 141 -29.71 17.94 -9.23
CA ALA A 141 -30.45 19.20 -9.45
C ALA A 141 -30.74 20.10 -8.22
N GLY A 142 -30.22 19.82 -7.02
CA GLY A 142 -30.33 20.59 -5.79
C GLY A 142 -29.00 21.15 -5.25
N GLY A 143 -28.41 22.14 -5.94
CA GLY A 143 -27.77 23.34 -5.36
C GLY A 143 -26.82 23.29 -4.15
N GLY A 144 -26.04 22.24 -3.91
CA GLY A 144 -24.92 22.28 -2.95
C GLY A 144 -23.58 22.47 -3.68
N GLY A 145 -22.70 23.34 -3.21
CA GLY A 145 -21.36 23.48 -3.78
C GLY A 145 -20.38 22.53 -3.09
N ALA A 146 -19.85 21.54 -3.81
CA ALA A 146 -18.66 20.82 -3.34
C ALA A 146 -17.41 21.61 -3.71
N ASP A 147 -16.70 22.11 -2.69
CA ASP A 147 -15.42 22.78 -2.88
C ASP A 147 -14.29 21.76 -2.93
N ILE A 148 -13.37 21.94 -3.89
CA ILE A 148 -12.09 21.24 -3.92
C ILE A 148 -11.01 22.19 -3.41
N TYR A 149 -10.26 21.77 -2.39
CA TYR A 149 -9.12 22.53 -1.87
C TYR A 149 -7.81 21.88 -2.28
N VAL A 150 -6.93 22.63 -2.94
CA VAL A 150 -5.56 22.24 -3.28
C VAL A 150 -4.56 23.12 -2.54
N GLY A 151 -3.93 22.55 -1.51
CA GLY A 151 -2.92 23.17 -0.66
C GLY A 151 -1.51 23.15 -1.28
N GLY A 152 -1.37 23.67 -2.50
CA GLY A 152 -0.07 23.83 -3.17
C GLY A 152 -0.18 24.09 -4.67
N ASN A 153 0.91 23.87 -5.41
CA ASN A 153 0.97 24.13 -6.86
C ASN A 153 0.27 23.02 -7.65
N VAL A 154 -0.36 23.39 -8.76
CA VAL A 154 -0.96 22.48 -9.74
C VAL A 154 -0.28 22.66 -11.07
N ALA A 155 0.11 21.55 -11.70
CA ALA A 155 0.67 21.55 -13.04
C ALA A 155 0.06 20.46 -13.92
N SER A 156 -0.05 20.73 -15.21
CA SER A 156 -0.54 19.77 -16.19
C SER A 156 0.19 19.92 -17.52
N ASN A 157 0.70 18.81 -18.06
CA ASN A 157 1.22 18.76 -19.44
C ASN A 157 0.09 18.73 -20.50
N GLY A 158 -1.16 18.65 -20.05
CA GLY A 158 -2.39 18.78 -20.85
C GLY A 158 -3.19 19.99 -20.36
N TYR A 159 -4.47 19.82 -20.08
CA TYR A 159 -5.34 20.91 -19.61
C TYR A 159 -5.46 20.99 -18.07
N ILE A 160 -5.98 22.12 -17.59
CA ILE A 160 -6.60 22.25 -16.25
C ILE A 160 -8.01 22.78 -16.44
N GLU A 161 -9.03 21.97 -16.16
CA GLU A 161 -10.43 22.30 -16.50
C GLU A 161 -11.36 22.08 -15.31
N ARG A 162 -12.36 22.96 -15.20
CA ARG A 162 -13.54 22.72 -14.36
C ARG A 162 -14.80 22.79 -15.23
N THR A 163 -15.52 21.68 -15.37
CA THR A 163 -16.73 21.56 -16.22
C THR A 163 -18.05 21.89 -15.49
N GLY A 164 -17.98 22.39 -14.26
CA GLY A 164 -19.15 22.68 -13.41
C GLY A 164 -20.10 23.78 -13.90
N ASN A 165 -21.35 23.72 -13.44
CA ASN A 165 -22.33 24.80 -13.66
C ASN A 165 -22.14 25.94 -12.63
N SER A 166 -22.87 27.05 -12.78
CA SER A 166 -22.73 28.21 -11.87
C SER A 166 -23.17 27.96 -10.42
N ALA A 167 -23.76 26.80 -10.14
CA ALA A 167 -24.15 26.39 -8.79
C ALA A 167 -23.16 25.38 -8.18
N SER A 168 -22.10 25.00 -8.89
CA SER A 168 -21.04 24.14 -8.37
C SER A 168 -20.16 24.91 -7.38
N GLY A 169 -19.46 24.21 -6.47
CA GLY A 169 -18.51 24.85 -5.54
C GLY A 169 -17.30 25.49 -6.24
N GLY A 170 -16.29 25.88 -5.49
CA GLY A 170 -15.01 26.41 -5.96
C GLY A 170 -13.95 25.35 -6.22
N PHE A 171 -12.97 25.66 -7.08
CA PHE A 171 -11.70 24.92 -7.16
C PHE A 171 -10.60 25.82 -6.60
N TRP A 172 -10.28 25.63 -5.32
CA TRP A 172 -9.46 26.51 -4.51
C TRP A 172 -8.01 26.05 -4.53
N ILE A 173 -7.17 26.69 -5.34
CA ILE A 173 -5.74 26.40 -5.40
C ILE A 173 -5.01 27.48 -4.59
N SER A 174 -4.30 27.05 -3.54
CA SER A 174 -3.52 27.95 -2.67
C SER A 174 -2.18 28.37 -3.31
N GLY A 175 -1.69 27.59 -4.28
CA GLY A 175 -0.45 27.88 -5.03
C GLY A 175 -0.68 28.35 -6.47
N SER A 176 0.36 28.20 -7.29
CA SER A 176 0.29 28.47 -8.73
C SER A 176 -0.44 27.34 -9.47
N ALA A 177 -1.12 27.67 -10.57
CA ALA A 177 -1.73 26.72 -11.48
C ALA A 177 -1.16 26.94 -12.89
N VAL A 178 -0.55 25.93 -13.48
CA VAL A 178 0.11 26.04 -14.80
C VAL A 178 -0.27 24.88 -15.70
N ALA A 179 -0.69 25.16 -16.94
CA ALA A 179 -1.00 24.13 -17.94
C ALA A 179 -0.27 24.40 -19.26
N ARG A 180 0.13 23.33 -19.95
CA ARG A 180 0.60 23.43 -21.35
C ARG A 180 -0.57 23.57 -22.34
N GLY A 181 -1.68 22.90 -22.06
CA GLY A 181 -2.93 23.04 -22.80
C GLY A 181 -3.76 24.24 -22.36
N SER A 182 -5.05 24.22 -22.66
CA SER A 182 -6.00 25.22 -22.16
C SER A 182 -6.17 25.11 -20.65
N CYS A 183 -6.42 26.24 -19.99
CA CYS A 183 -7.19 26.19 -18.75
C CYS A 183 -8.56 26.77 -19.02
N ILE A 184 -9.57 25.93 -18.87
CA ILE A 184 -10.95 26.35 -19.02
C ILE A 184 -11.45 26.68 -17.61
N ALA A 185 -11.22 27.93 -17.22
CA ALA A 185 -11.91 28.51 -16.10
C ALA A 185 -13.18 29.15 -16.63
N LYS A 186 -14.35 28.63 -16.25
CA LYS A 186 -15.53 29.48 -16.27
C LYS A 186 -15.25 30.68 -15.36
N ALA A 187 -15.47 31.89 -15.85
CA ALA A 187 -15.11 33.12 -15.13
C ALA A 187 -15.76 33.14 -13.72
N GLY A 188 -14.93 33.16 -12.67
CA GLY A 188 -15.37 33.37 -11.28
C GLY A 188 -14.98 32.32 -10.24
N THR A 189 -14.34 31.20 -10.61
CA THR A 189 -14.29 30.01 -9.72
C THR A 189 -12.88 29.51 -9.37
N LEU A 190 -11.82 30.09 -9.95
CA LEU A 190 -10.42 29.83 -9.56
C LEU A 190 -9.90 31.01 -8.74
N HIS A 191 -9.36 30.73 -7.56
CA HIS A 191 -8.79 31.76 -6.68
C HIS A 191 -7.40 32.23 -7.11
N SER A 192 -6.68 31.41 -7.88
CA SER A 192 -5.44 31.80 -8.56
C SER A 192 -5.70 31.96 -10.06
N THR A 193 -5.09 32.95 -10.71
CA THR A 193 -5.12 33.10 -12.16
C THR A 193 -4.18 32.05 -12.78
N PRO A 194 -4.71 31.00 -13.44
CA PRO A 194 -3.85 29.97 -14.01
C PRO A 194 -3.06 30.52 -15.20
N ALA A 195 -1.82 30.07 -15.36
CA ALA A 195 -1.01 30.31 -16.55
C ALA A 195 -1.20 29.15 -17.54
N CYS A 196 -1.83 29.43 -18.68
CA CYS A 196 -2.26 28.41 -19.64
C CYS A 196 -1.53 28.57 -20.98
N ALA A 197 -1.60 27.56 -21.84
CA ALA A 197 -0.91 27.54 -23.12
C ALA A 197 0.60 27.84 -22.97
N THR A 198 1.19 27.43 -21.84
CA THR A 198 2.58 27.77 -21.52
C THR A 198 3.53 26.89 -22.33
N THR A 199 4.66 27.46 -22.72
CA THR A 199 5.75 26.70 -23.36
C THR A 199 6.72 26.13 -22.31
N SER A 200 6.37 26.15 -21.02
CA SER A 200 7.25 25.65 -19.96
C SER A 200 7.52 24.15 -20.17
N THR A 201 8.75 23.74 -19.87
CA THR A 201 9.18 22.34 -19.87
C THR A 201 9.11 21.70 -18.49
N ASP A 202 8.67 22.42 -17.46
CA ASP A 202 8.70 21.98 -16.06
C ASP A 202 7.69 20.87 -15.72
N PHE A 203 6.96 20.36 -16.73
CA PHE A 203 5.98 19.27 -16.61
C PHE A 203 6.61 17.88 -16.72
N THR A 204 7.89 17.72 -16.37
CA THR A 204 8.56 16.42 -16.47
C THR A 204 8.12 15.51 -15.33
N ASP A 205 7.93 14.24 -15.66
CA ASP A 205 7.84 13.18 -14.66
C ASP A 205 9.08 13.25 -13.74
N PRO A 206 8.90 13.39 -12.40
CA PRO A 206 10.04 13.37 -11.48
C PRO A 206 10.80 12.04 -11.49
N GLY A 207 10.24 10.97 -12.05
CA GLY A 207 10.95 9.72 -12.28
C GLY A 207 11.37 9.04 -10.98
N TYR A 208 10.48 9.07 -9.97
CA TYR A 208 10.80 8.47 -8.66
C TYR A 208 11.24 7.02 -8.83
N ALA A 209 12.32 6.67 -8.15
CA ALA A 209 12.91 5.34 -8.21
C ALA A 209 11.91 4.29 -7.71
N LEU A 210 12.04 3.08 -8.23
CA LEU A 210 11.21 1.97 -7.76
C LEU A 210 11.42 1.73 -6.25
N PRO A 211 10.34 1.42 -5.54
CA PRO A 211 10.43 1.05 -4.13
C PRO A 211 11.37 -0.14 -3.94
N GLY A 212 12.38 0.00 -3.09
CA GLY A 212 13.34 -1.10 -2.79
C GLY A 212 14.19 -1.61 -3.98
N GLY A 213 14.11 -1.01 -5.17
CA GLY A 213 14.86 -1.38 -6.38
C GLY A 213 14.41 -2.67 -7.09
N SER A 214 13.77 -3.60 -6.39
CA SER A 214 13.20 -4.84 -6.93
C SER A 214 11.91 -5.21 -6.19
N ALA A 215 11.00 -5.93 -6.84
CA ALA A 215 9.76 -6.33 -6.18
C ALA A 215 10.07 -7.29 -5.02
N PRO A 216 9.32 -7.21 -3.90
CA PRO A 216 9.53 -8.09 -2.76
C PRO A 216 9.18 -9.55 -3.09
N SER A 217 9.61 -10.50 -2.26
CA SER A 217 9.16 -11.89 -2.35
C SER A 217 7.65 -12.01 -2.13
N ALA A 218 7.06 -13.17 -2.46
CA ALA A 218 5.66 -13.45 -2.18
C ALA A 218 5.30 -13.16 -0.70
N ALA A 219 4.16 -12.50 -0.48
CA ALA A 219 3.71 -12.14 0.85
C ALA A 219 3.37 -13.39 1.68
N PRO A 220 3.72 -13.43 2.97
CA PRO A 220 3.20 -14.45 3.89
C PRO A 220 1.67 -14.39 3.98
N SER A 221 1.05 -15.53 4.33
CA SER A 221 -0.38 -15.58 4.60
C SER A 221 -0.79 -14.60 5.70
N SER A 222 -1.91 -13.90 5.50
CA SER A 222 -2.48 -13.00 6.51
C SER A 222 -2.87 -13.73 7.78
N VAL A 223 -2.81 -13.05 8.93
CA VAL A 223 -3.15 -13.61 10.26
C VAL A 223 -4.27 -12.81 10.90
N CYS A 224 -5.20 -13.51 11.57
CA CYS A 224 -6.24 -12.84 12.33
C CYS A 224 -5.73 -12.44 13.72
N VAL A 225 -5.80 -11.16 14.06
CA VAL A 225 -5.52 -10.63 15.40
C VAL A 225 -6.84 -10.17 16.07
N ALA A 226 -6.75 -9.71 17.32
CA ALA A 226 -7.92 -9.41 18.15
C ALA A 226 -8.94 -8.53 17.42
N ASN A 227 -8.49 -7.44 16.79
CA ASN A 227 -9.36 -6.45 16.17
C ASN A 227 -9.10 -6.20 14.67
N ALA A 228 -8.25 -7.03 14.04
CA ALA A 228 -7.86 -6.82 12.63
C ALA A 228 -7.50 -8.12 11.90
N ALA A 229 -7.64 -8.10 10.58
CA ALA A 229 -6.94 -9.01 9.67
C ALA A 229 -5.58 -8.39 9.34
N LYS A 230 -4.48 -8.99 9.79
CA LYS A 230 -3.13 -8.48 9.58
C LYS A 230 -2.53 -9.03 8.27
N PHE A 231 -2.13 -8.14 7.38
CA PHE A 231 -1.45 -8.41 6.12
C PHE A 231 0.02 -8.00 6.22
N PHE A 232 0.91 -8.73 5.55
CA PHE A 232 2.37 -8.58 5.66
C PHE A 232 2.97 -8.07 4.34
N PRO A 233 4.05 -7.26 4.39
CA PRO A 233 4.77 -6.82 3.20
C PRO A 233 5.17 -7.99 2.30
N GLY A 234 5.11 -7.78 0.99
CA GLY A 234 5.37 -8.80 -0.01
C GLY A 234 4.57 -8.62 -1.30
N THR A 235 4.73 -9.58 -2.21
CA THR A 235 4.04 -9.61 -3.50
C THR A 235 2.71 -10.38 -3.41
N TYR A 236 1.66 -9.78 -3.98
CA TYR A 236 0.30 -10.27 -4.04
C TYR A 236 -0.14 -10.42 -5.51
N ASN A 237 -0.31 -11.67 -5.96
CA ASN A 237 -0.73 -11.98 -7.34
C ASN A 237 -2.26 -12.12 -7.50
N SER A 238 -3.00 -11.82 -6.44
CA SER A 238 -4.46 -11.80 -6.38
C SER A 238 -4.92 -10.83 -5.30
N ALA A 239 -6.18 -10.41 -5.36
CA ALA A 239 -6.79 -9.57 -4.31
C ALA A 239 -6.58 -10.20 -2.92
N PRO A 240 -6.04 -9.45 -1.95
CA PRO A 240 -5.93 -9.91 -0.56
C PRO A 240 -7.28 -10.33 -0.01
N THR A 241 -7.32 -11.43 0.75
CA THR A 241 -8.52 -11.92 1.42
C THR A 241 -8.27 -12.05 2.91
N ALA A 242 -9.28 -11.73 3.73
CA ALA A 242 -9.17 -11.88 5.17
C ALA A 242 -9.08 -13.37 5.55
N PRO A 243 -8.24 -13.74 6.53
CA PRO A 243 -8.16 -15.11 7.01
C PRO A 243 -9.46 -15.50 7.75
N ALA A 244 -9.67 -16.81 7.95
CA ALA A 244 -10.81 -17.30 8.71
C ALA A 244 -10.87 -16.68 10.12
N GLY A 245 -12.07 -16.33 10.58
CA GLY A 245 -12.31 -15.67 11.88
C GLY A 245 -12.12 -14.15 11.88
N CYS A 246 -11.78 -13.55 10.74
CA CYS A 246 -11.55 -12.11 10.59
C CYS A 246 -12.63 -11.38 9.75
N SER A 247 -13.78 -12.02 9.52
CA SER A 247 -14.90 -11.40 8.81
C SER A 247 -15.37 -10.14 9.54
N GLY A 248 -15.52 -9.04 8.80
CA GLY A 248 -15.95 -7.73 9.34
C GLY A 248 -14.90 -6.97 10.16
N LYS A 249 -13.69 -7.49 10.35
CA LYS A 249 -12.61 -6.77 11.03
C LYS A 249 -11.89 -5.82 10.08
N THR A 250 -11.23 -4.80 10.64
CA THR A 250 -10.34 -3.90 9.89
C THR A 250 -9.19 -4.68 9.26
N TRP A 251 -8.85 -4.39 8.02
CA TRP A 251 -7.68 -4.95 7.34
C TRP A 251 -6.48 -4.05 7.63
N TRP A 252 -5.53 -4.57 8.39
CA TRP A 252 -4.32 -3.86 8.76
C TRP A 252 -3.13 -4.34 7.95
N PHE A 253 -2.59 -3.47 7.10
CA PHE A 253 -1.35 -3.67 6.39
C PHE A 253 -0.21 -3.13 7.27
N SER A 254 0.58 -4.03 7.86
CA SER A 254 1.71 -3.63 8.70
C SER A 254 2.78 -2.86 7.91
N PRO A 255 3.62 -2.04 8.56
CA PRO A 255 4.60 -1.23 7.83
C PRO A 255 5.50 -2.05 6.88
N GLY A 256 5.76 -1.52 5.68
CA GLY A 256 6.64 -2.10 4.67
C GLY A 256 6.14 -1.96 3.22
N LEU A 257 6.85 -2.63 2.31
CA LEU A 257 6.60 -2.59 0.86
C LEU A 257 5.65 -3.71 0.42
N TYR A 258 4.57 -3.33 -0.26
CA TYR A 258 3.57 -4.22 -0.84
C TYR A 258 3.63 -4.08 -2.35
N TYR A 259 3.62 -5.20 -3.09
CA TYR A 259 3.55 -5.19 -4.54
C TYR A 259 2.32 -5.98 -5.00
N PHE A 260 1.38 -5.31 -5.67
CA PHE A 260 0.16 -5.89 -6.20
C PHE A 260 0.29 -6.03 -7.72
N ASP A 261 0.23 -7.28 -8.19
CA ASP A 261 0.40 -7.62 -9.61
C ASP A 261 -0.51 -8.80 -9.91
N PHE A 262 -1.81 -8.53 -10.05
CA PHE A 262 -2.80 -9.56 -10.23
C PHE A 262 -2.63 -10.19 -11.61
N THR A 263 -2.50 -11.52 -11.63
CA THR A 263 -2.19 -12.27 -12.85
C THR A 263 -3.20 -13.37 -13.12
N GLY A 264 -4.34 -13.34 -12.42
CA GLY A 264 -5.41 -14.29 -12.58
C GLY A 264 -6.22 -14.07 -13.85
N ALA A 265 -7.40 -14.67 -13.93
CA ALA A 265 -8.42 -14.25 -14.88
C ALA A 265 -9.35 -13.22 -14.22
N GLY A 266 -9.88 -12.27 -14.98
CA GLY A 266 -10.87 -11.30 -14.51
C GLY A 266 -10.41 -9.85 -14.64
N SER A 267 -11.08 -8.94 -13.94
CA SER A 267 -10.92 -7.48 -14.09
C SER A 267 -9.66 -6.89 -13.43
N HIS A 268 -8.81 -7.71 -12.79
CA HIS A 268 -7.63 -7.31 -11.99
C HIS A 268 -7.82 -6.09 -11.05
N ALA A 269 -9.07 -5.74 -10.77
CA ALA A 269 -9.46 -4.65 -9.91
C ALA A 269 -9.61 -5.17 -8.48
N TRP A 270 -8.88 -4.57 -7.55
CA TRP A 270 -9.07 -4.81 -6.14
C TRP A 270 -10.20 -3.92 -5.62
N SER A 271 -11.40 -4.50 -5.48
CA SER A 271 -12.51 -3.81 -4.83
C SER A 271 -12.35 -3.83 -3.31
N LEU A 272 -12.42 -2.66 -2.68
CA LEU A 272 -12.43 -2.50 -1.22
C LEU A 272 -13.84 -2.32 -0.66
N SER A 273 -14.89 -2.52 -1.48
CA SER A 273 -16.28 -2.27 -1.07
C SER A 273 -16.65 -3.04 0.19
N GLY A 274 -17.15 -2.33 1.20
CA GLY A 274 -17.53 -2.91 2.50
C GLY A 274 -16.35 -3.30 3.41
N HIS A 275 -15.12 -2.90 3.07
CA HIS A 275 -13.93 -3.13 3.89
C HIS A 275 -13.39 -1.83 4.48
N THR A 276 -12.85 -1.93 5.69
CA THR A 276 -12.09 -0.85 6.33
C THR A 276 -10.63 -1.24 6.36
N ILE A 277 -9.77 -0.42 5.77
CA ILE A 277 -8.37 -0.73 5.53
C ILE A 277 -7.49 0.37 6.10
N VAL A 278 -6.45 -0.05 6.83
CA VAL A 278 -5.42 0.84 7.37
C VAL A 278 -4.03 0.30 7.05
N GLY A 279 -3.17 1.13 6.49
CA GLY A 279 -1.78 0.82 6.17
C GLY A 279 -0.81 1.65 6.99
N GLY A 280 0.13 1.00 7.67
CA GLY A 280 1.21 1.63 8.43
C GLY A 280 1.18 1.28 9.91
N THR A 281 1.93 2.04 10.71
CA THR A 281 1.97 1.85 12.17
C THR A 281 0.65 2.34 12.77
N PRO A 282 -0.12 1.50 13.49
CA PRO A 282 -1.37 1.92 14.11
C PRO A 282 -1.18 3.08 15.08
N ASN A 283 -2.09 4.05 15.03
CA ASN A 283 -2.24 5.04 16.07
C ASN A 283 -3.16 4.47 17.15
N THR A 284 -2.58 3.87 18.19
CA THR A 284 -3.33 3.13 19.24
C THR A 284 -4.36 3.97 20.00
N LYS A 285 -4.34 5.30 19.87
CA LYS A 285 -5.40 6.19 20.39
C LYS A 285 -6.70 6.07 19.60
N ASN A 286 -6.59 5.76 18.30
CA ASN A 286 -7.67 5.79 17.33
C ASN A 286 -8.00 4.40 16.77
N PHE A 287 -6.99 3.54 16.68
CA PHE A 287 -7.08 2.15 16.23
C PHE A 287 -5.97 1.30 16.88
N ASP A 288 -6.37 0.28 17.63
CA ASP A 288 -5.47 -0.74 18.17
C ASP A 288 -5.84 -2.13 17.61
N PRO A 289 -5.00 -2.75 16.75
CA PRO A 289 -5.29 -4.05 16.19
C PRO A 289 -5.25 -5.18 17.22
N THR A 290 -4.66 -4.95 18.39
CA THR A 290 -4.48 -5.94 19.46
C THR A 290 -5.52 -5.83 20.57
N ASN A 291 -6.29 -4.74 20.62
CA ASN A 291 -7.27 -4.50 21.67
C ASN A 291 -8.65 -4.13 21.11
N ALA A 292 -9.67 -4.89 21.50
CA ALA A 292 -11.06 -4.65 21.11
C ALA A 292 -11.67 -3.54 21.99
N GLY A 293 -11.84 -2.33 21.45
CA GLY A 293 -12.53 -1.24 22.17
C GLY A 293 -12.14 0.18 21.75
N VAL A 294 -11.10 0.34 20.94
CA VAL A 294 -10.66 1.65 20.44
C VAL A 294 -11.02 1.77 18.97
N THR A 295 -12.13 2.44 18.66
CA THR A 295 -12.49 2.81 17.29
C THR A 295 -12.98 4.25 17.27
N THR A 296 -12.24 5.12 16.60
CA THR A 296 -12.65 6.49 16.27
C THR A 296 -13.01 6.59 14.78
N SER A 297 -13.54 7.72 14.32
CA SER A 297 -13.75 7.97 12.88
C SER A 297 -12.41 8.18 12.16
N MET A 298 -12.27 7.64 10.96
CA MET A 298 -11.16 7.93 10.03
C MET A 298 -11.23 9.41 9.59
N PRO A 299 -10.10 10.12 9.37
CA PRO A 299 -8.70 9.68 9.41
C PRO A 299 -8.04 9.68 10.79
N GLY A 300 -6.81 9.17 10.86
CA GLY A 300 -5.94 9.17 12.03
C GLY A 300 -5.67 7.79 12.61
N TRP A 301 -5.96 6.71 11.89
CA TRP A 301 -5.80 5.32 12.35
C TRP A 301 -4.38 4.80 12.19
N CYS A 302 -3.59 5.37 11.28
CA CYS A 302 -2.15 5.16 11.21
C CYS A 302 -1.39 6.42 11.61
N LYS A 303 -0.15 6.22 12.09
CA LYS A 303 0.76 7.30 12.46
C LYS A 303 1.46 7.88 11.25
N THR A 304 1.69 9.18 11.29
CA THR A 304 2.39 9.97 10.27
C THR A 304 3.63 10.67 10.85
N ASP A 305 4.31 11.50 10.05
CA ASP A 305 5.31 12.48 10.49
C ASP A 305 4.76 13.51 11.50
N ARG A 306 3.43 13.61 11.65
CA ARG A 306 2.72 14.41 12.65
C ARG A 306 2.49 13.67 13.98
N ASP A 307 3.01 12.46 14.13
CA ASP A 307 2.94 11.65 15.35
C ASP A 307 4.34 11.37 15.94
N LEU A 308 4.38 10.90 17.18
CA LEU A 308 5.64 10.44 17.78
C LEU A 308 6.03 9.04 17.24
N PRO A 309 7.34 8.80 16.99
CA PRO A 309 7.85 7.50 16.59
C PRO A 309 7.39 6.35 17.52
N PRO A 310 7.32 5.09 17.01
CA PRO A 310 7.52 4.71 15.61
C PRO A 310 6.32 5.13 14.74
N TYR A 311 6.60 5.55 13.51
CA TYR A 311 5.61 5.97 12.50
C TYR A 311 5.92 5.36 11.11
N ALA A 312 6.52 4.16 11.10
CA ALA A 312 6.79 3.46 9.85
C ALA A 312 5.47 3.24 9.08
N GLY A 313 5.50 3.44 7.78
CA GLY A 313 4.34 3.41 6.92
C GLY A 313 4.35 2.25 5.94
N VAL A 314 3.46 2.31 4.96
CA VAL A 314 3.36 1.39 3.84
C VAL A 314 3.67 2.09 2.54
N GLU A 315 4.15 1.31 1.58
CA GLU A 315 4.27 1.72 0.19
C GLU A 315 3.63 0.62 -0.66
N TRP A 316 2.57 0.95 -1.36
CA TRP A 316 1.82 0.03 -2.21
C TRP A 316 2.20 0.26 -3.67
N ALA A 317 3.02 -0.64 -4.21
CA ALA A 317 3.37 -0.66 -5.61
C ALA A 317 2.38 -1.52 -6.41
N PHE A 318 2.01 -1.05 -7.61
CA PHE A 318 1.07 -1.73 -8.49
C PHE A 318 1.68 -1.92 -9.88
N GLY A 319 1.65 -3.17 -10.36
CA GLY A 319 2.13 -3.57 -11.67
C GLY A 319 1.04 -4.19 -12.55
N GLY A 320 1.37 -4.40 -13.82
CA GLY A 320 0.44 -4.95 -14.79
C GLY A 320 -0.82 -4.09 -14.95
N ASP A 321 -1.97 -4.71 -15.10
CA ASP A 321 -3.29 -4.08 -15.18
C ASP A 321 -4.02 -4.08 -13.83
N THR A 322 -3.29 -4.20 -12.73
CA THR A 322 -3.86 -4.17 -11.37
C THR A 322 -4.35 -2.77 -11.03
N SER A 323 -5.63 -2.65 -10.68
CA SER A 323 -6.25 -1.40 -10.23
C SER A 323 -6.82 -1.51 -8.81
N LEU A 324 -7.08 -0.36 -8.21
CA LEU A 324 -7.66 -0.21 -6.88
C LEU A 324 -8.99 0.53 -6.98
N ALA A 325 -10.06 -0.09 -6.52
CA ALA A 325 -11.40 0.49 -6.51
C ALA A 325 -11.94 0.51 -5.08
N THR A 326 -12.09 1.68 -4.47
CA THR A 326 -12.49 1.73 -3.06
C THR A 326 -13.97 1.43 -2.87
N GLY A 327 -14.82 1.80 -3.82
CA GLY A 327 -16.26 1.56 -3.76
C GLY A 327 -16.87 2.18 -2.51
N THR A 328 -17.48 1.37 -1.63
CA THR A 328 -18.00 1.80 -0.32
C THR A 328 -17.01 1.62 0.85
N GLY A 329 -15.76 1.24 0.54
CA GLY A 329 -14.72 0.99 1.53
C GLY A 329 -14.16 2.24 2.17
N LEU A 330 -13.49 2.06 3.30
CA LEU A 330 -12.73 3.09 4.00
C LEU A 330 -11.24 2.73 3.90
N LEU A 331 -10.41 3.64 3.40
CA LEU A 331 -8.99 3.41 3.19
C LEU A 331 -8.18 4.53 3.82
N GLU A 332 -7.27 4.19 4.73
CA GLU A 332 -6.22 5.09 5.19
C GLU A 332 -4.83 4.46 5.02
N LEU A 333 -3.95 5.13 4.28
CA LEU A 333 -2.56 4.70 4.07
C LEU A 333 -1.61 5.77 4.59
N CYS A 334 -0.69 5.39 5.47
CA CYS A 334 0.41 6.24 5.88
C CYS A 334 1.70 5.79 5.21
N ALA A 335 2.33 6.68 4.42
CA ALA A 335 3.66 6.46 3.87
C ALA A 335 4.71 6.49 4.97
N THR A 336 5.87 5.87 4.72
CA THR A 336 7.00 5.95 5.66
C THR A 336 7.65 7.34 5.54
N PRO A 337 7.74 8.11 6.63
CA PRO A 337 8.44 9.39 6.60
C PRO A 337 9.91 9.22 6.20
N SER A 338 10.39 10.07 5.28
CA SER A 338 11.71 9.94 4.67
C SER A 338 12.37 11.31 4.53
N THR A 339 13.66 11.44 4.86
CA THR A 339 14.38 12.72 4.71
C THR A 339 15.12 12.86 3.39
N SER A 340 15.25 11.76 2.64
CA SER A 340 16.08 11.69 1.43
C SER A 340 15.31 11.27 0.19
N GLY A 341 14.08 10.78 0.34
CA GLY A 341 13.24 10.32 -0.76
C GLY A 341 11.80 10.75 -0.57
N GLN A 342 11.02 10.68 -1.64
CA GLN A 342 9.60 11.02 -1.61
C GLN A 342 8.84 10.06 -0.68
N GLU A 343 7.91 10.60 0.10
CA GLU A 343 7.00 9.78 0.91
C GLU A 343 5.83 9.29 0.05
N ILE A 344 6.02 8.16 -0.62
CA ILE A 344 5.03 7.57 -1.52
C ILE A 344 4.24 6.49 -0.77
N ALA A 345 2.90 6.61 -0.81
CA ALA A 345 2.00 5.58 -0.26
C ALA A 345 1.48 4.65 -1.35
N ILE A 346 1.27 5.17 -2.56
CA ILE A 346 0.81 4.40 -3.73
C ILE A 346 1.73 4.70 -4.91
N PHE A 347 2.28 3.66 -5.50
CA PHE A 347 3.25 3.71 -6.59
C PHE A 347 2.74 2.88 -7.78
N GLY A 348 2.53 3.50 -8.93
CA GLY A 348 2.31 2.83 -10.20
C GLY A 348 3.64 2.55 -10.90
N VAL A 349 3.93 1.28 -11.18
CA VAL A 349 5.21 0.88 -11.76
C VAL A 349 5.31 1.38 -13.21
N GLY A 350 6.19 2.35 -13.46
CA GLY A 350 6.49 2.85 -14.80
C GLY A 350 7.31 1.89 -15.68
N GLY A 351 7.26 2.11 -17.00
CA GLY A 351 7.95 1.27 -18.00
C GLY A 351 9.49 1.34 -17.98
N SER A 352 10.06 2.50 -17.67
CA SER A 352 11.51 2.70 -17.55
C SER A 352 12.08 2.22 -16.21
N GLY A 353 11.21 2.08 -15.20
CA GLY A 353 11.57 1.68 -13.85
C GLY A 353 11.53 0.17 -13.67
N ALA A 354 10.53 -0.52 -14.23
CA ALA A 354 10.35 -1.96 -14.13
C ALA A 354 11.67 -2.69 -14.39
N GLY A 355 12.36 -3.08 -13.30
CA GLY A 355 13.63 -3.81 -13.35
C GLY A 355 13.35 -5.16 -14.01
N GLY A 356 13.40 -5.16 -15.33
CA GLY A 356 12.88 -6.23 -16.17
C GLY A 356 13.68 -7.48 -15.90
N VAL A 357 13.17 -8.33 -15.01
CA VAL A 357 13.70 -9.67 -14.89
C VAL A 357 13.43 -10.33 -16.23
N ALA A 358 14.49 -10.73 -16.91
CA ALA A 358 14.36 -11.35 -18.23
C ALA A 358 13.43 -12.58 -18.11
N PRO A 359 12.47 -12.76 -19.04
CA PRO A 359 11.60 -13.93 -19.02
C PRO A 359 12.44 -15.21 -19.10
N THR A 360 12.19 -16.14 -18.17
CA THR A 360 12.78 -17.48 -18.22
C THR A 360 11.92 -18.36 -19.11
N THR A 361 12.55 -19.06 -20.05
CA THR A 361 11.89 -20.07 -20.89
C THR A 361 12.30 -21.47 -20.42
N VAL A 362 11.32 -22.29 -20.08
CA VAL A 362 11.51 -23.71 -19.78
C VAL A 362 10.78 -24.53 -20.83
N ASN A 363 11.47 -25.55 -21.35
CA ASN A 363 10.86 -26.50 -22.27
C ASN A 363 10.75 -27.86 -21.56
N THR A 364 9.67 -28.57 -21.82
CA THR A 364 9.52 -29.97 -21.41
C THR A 364 8.96 -30.78 -22.58
N SER A 365 9.38 -32.03 -22.65
CA SER A 365 8.97 -32.98 -23.67
C SER A 365 8.36 -34.21 -23.00
N PRO A 366 7.48 -34.94 -23.70
CA PRO A 366 6.93 -36.19 -23.19
C PRO A 366 8.04 -37.22 -22.98
N THR A 367 7.89 -38.05 -21.96
CA THR A 367 8.80 -39.19 -21.70
C THR A 367 8.16 -40.52 -22.05
N THR A 368 6.82 -40.54 -22.17
CA THR A 368 6.05 -41.72 -22.52
C THR A 368 5.36 -41.52 -23.85
N LYS A 369 5.34 -42.58 -24.65
CA LYS A 369 4.56 -42.64 -25.87
C LYS A 369 3.86 -43.98 -26.01
N VAL A 370 2.73 -43.98 -26.68
CA VAL A 370 2.05 -45.16 -27.21
C VAL A 370 1.78 -44.92 -28.67
N THR A 371 2.23 -45.83 -29.53
CA THR A 371 2.10 -45.71 -30.98
C THR A 371 1.26 -46.83 -31.55
N THR A 372 0.32 -46.48 -32.42
CA THR A 372 -0.43 -47.42 -33.25
C THR A 372 -0.21 -47.03 -34.71
N GLY A 373 0.26 -47.95 -35.56
CA GLY A 373 0.51 -47.67 -37.00
C GLY A 373 1.81 -46.92 -37.33
N PHE A 374 2.52 -46.38 -36.33
CA PHE A 374 3.90 -45.88 -36.49
C PHE A 374 4.91 -47.02 -36.29
N SER A 375 6.04 -46.98 -37.01
CA SER A 375 7.04 -48.04 -36.97
C SER A 375 7.74 -48.11 -35.60
N GLY A 376 7.87 -49.32 -35.03
CA GLY A 376 8.45 -49.52 -33.70
C GLY A 376 9.93 -49.10 -33.59
N ALA A 377 10.68 -49.17 -34.70
CA ALA A 377 12.10 -48.79 -34.74
C ALA A 377 12.31 -47.27 -34.63
N THR A 378 11.40 -46.48 -35.22
CA THR A 378 11.48 -45.01 -35.25
C THR A 378 10.61 -44.36 -34.17
N ALA A 379 9.74 -45.12 -33.50
CA ALA A 379 8.87 -44.60 -32.45
C ALA A 379 9.63 -43.78 -31.36
N PRO A 380 10.86 -44.12 -30.90
CA PRO A 380 11.70 -43.27 -30.05
C PRO A 380 11.71 -41.79 -30.41
N ASN A 381 11.70 -41.49 -31.70
CA ASN A 381 11.89 -40.14 -32.21
C ASN A 381 10.72 -39.21 -31.84
N ALA A 382 9.48 -39.72 -31.76
CA ALA A 382 8.25 -38.98 -31.44
C ALA A 382 8.23 -38.20 -30.11
N LEU A 383 9.26 -38.32 -29.27
CA LEU A 383 9.29 -37.74 -27.93
C LEU A 383 9.83 -36.32 -27.88
N VAL A 384 10.71 -35.93 -28.80
CA VAL A 384 11.40 -34.62 -28.76
C VAL A 384 11.38 -34.01 -30.15
N ILE A 385 11.40 -32.66 -30.23
CA ILE A 385 11.53 -31.96 -31.51
C ILE A 385 13.03 -31.81 -31.78
N ASP A 386 13.60 -32.72 -32.57
CA ASP A 386 15.04 -32.74 -32.90
C ASP A 386 15.34 -33.00 -34.39
N GLY A 387 14.30 -33.17 -35.20
CA GLY A 387 14.38 -33.44 -36.64
C GLY A 387 14.40 -34.92 -36.99
N ALA A 388 14.46 -35.83 -36.02
CA ALA A 388 14.27 -37.27 -36.26
C ALA A 388 12.79 -37.61 -36.19
N THR A 389 12.28 -38.37 -37.16
CA THR A 389 10.83 -38.65 -37.24
C THR A 389 10.49 -40.08 -36.82
N ALA A 390 9.35 -40.23 -36.18
CA ALA A 390 8.61 -41.48 -36.11
C ALA A 390 7.70 -41.59 -37.33
N ASP A 391 7.90 -42.65 -38.09
CA ASP A 391 7.30 -42.76 -39.42
C ASP A 391 6.10 -43.70 -39.40
N ALA A 392 4.98 -43.24 -39.95
CA ALA A 392 3.87 -44.07 -40.37
C ALA A 392 3.79 -44.03 -41.90
N ASN A 393 4.50 -44.96 -42.56
CA ASN A 393 4.62 -44.99 -44.01
C ASN A 393 4.61 -46.43 -44.57
N PRO A 394 3.59 -46.83 -45.35
CA PRO A 394 2.35 -46.10 -45.64
C PRO A 394 1.28 -46.28 -44.55
N ILE A 395 0.51 -45.24 -44.27
CA ILE A 395 -0.83 -45.35 -43.68
C ILE A 395 -1.77 -45.84 -44.77
N THR A 396 -2.30 -47.06 -44.61
CA THR A 396 -3.17 -47.67 -45.61
C THR A 396 -4.55 -47.03 -45.65
N LYS A 397 -5.20 -47.04 -46.82
CA LYS A 397 -6.56 -46.52 -47.01
C LYS A 397 -7.53 -46.97 -45.89
N ASN A 398 -8.31 -46.02 -45.36
CA ASN A 398 -9.29 -46.23 -44.27
C ASN A 398 -8.67 -46.70 -42.95
N THR A 399 -7.36 -46.51 -42.75
CA THR A 399 -6.70 -46.79 -41.48
C THR A 399 -6.15 -45.50 -40.88
N THR A 400 -5.89 -45.55 -39.58
CA THR A 400 -5.33 -44.45 -38.79
C THR A 400 -4.00 -44.89 -38.20
N ALA A 401 -3.06 -43.95 -38.18
CA ALA A 401 -1.89 -44.01 -37.33
C ALA A 401 -2.07 -43.00 -36.19
N GLN A 402 -1.64 -43.36 -34.99
CA GLN A 402 -1.80 -42.54 -33.80
C GLN A 402 -0.54 -42.57 -32.94
N VAL A 403 -0.16 -41.41 -32.42
CA VAL A 403 0.81 -41.26 -31.34
C VAL A 403 0.11 -40.61 -30.16
N THR A 404 0.11 -41.29 -29.01
CA THR A 404 -0.30 -40.71 -27.74
C THR A 404 0.94 -40.40 -26.93
N LEU A 405 1.16 -39.13 -26.64
CA LEU A 405 2.27 -38.59 -25.87
C LEU A 405 1.78 -38.20 -24.48
N SER A 406 2.51 -38.62 -23.45
CA SER A 406 2.17 -38.32 -22.06
C SER A 406 3.42 -38.22 -21.18
N ALA A 407 3.20 -37.96 -19.89
CA ALA A 407 4.27 -37.80 -18.91
C ALA A 407 5.29 -36.72 -19.33
N PHE A 408 4.77 -35.54 -19.67
CA PHE A 408 5.60 -34.35 -19.82
C PHE A 408 6.28 -34.06 -18.48
N GLY A 409 7.59 -33.80 -18.51
CA GLY A 409 8.35 -33.48 -17.31
C GLY A 409 7.73 -32.28 -16.58
N ALA A 410 7.68 -32.35 -15.25
CA ALA A 410 7.12 -31.28 -14.43
C ALA A 410 7.90 -29.97 -14.68
N ILE A 411 7.18 -28.90 -14.99
CA ILE A 411 7.75 -27.56 -15.04
C ILE A 411 7.55 -26.92 -13.67
N SER A 412 8.63 -26.70 -12.93
CA SER A 412 8.60 -25.92 -11.70
C SER A 412 8.65 -24.43 -12.03
N VAL A 413 7.49 -23.78 -12.01
CA VAL A 413 7.41 -22.32 -11.99
C VAL A 413 7.60 -21.86 -10.55
N PRO A 414 8.61 -21.03 -10.23
CA PRO A 414 8.80 -20.53 -8.87
C PRO A 414 7.53 -19.84 -8.34
N SER A 415 7.24 -20.01 -7.05
CA SER A 415 6.12 -19.30 -6.42
C SER A 415 6.28 -17.78 -6.61
N GLY A 416 5.21 -17.12 -7.04
CA GLY A 416 5.19 -15.69 -7.34
C GLY A 416 5.61 -15.32 -8.77
N ALA A 417 6.14 -16.25 -9.56
CA ALA A 417 6.45 -15.99 -10.97
C ALA A 417 5.17 -15.90 -11.81
N VAL A 418 5.21 -15.05 -12.86
CA VAL A 418 4.07 -14.81 -13.75
C VAL A 418 4.29 -15.57 -15.05
N VAL A 419 3.43 -16.54 -15.34
CA VAL A 419 3.46 -17.24 -16.64
C VAL A 419 2.95 -16.30 -17.72
N THR A 420 3.84 -15.88 -18.61
CA THR A 420 3.52 -14.97 -19.72
C THR A 420 3.06 -15.70 -20.98
N SER A 421 3.44 -16.97 -21.14
CA SER A 421 3.10 -17.79 -22.29
C SER A 421 3.33 -19.26 -21.96
N ALA A 422 2.40 -20.14 -22.32
CA ALA A 422 2.60 -21.58 -22.37
C ALA A 422 2.10 -22.08 -23.73
N VAL A 423 3.01 -22.57 -24.57
CA VAL A 423 2.72 -22.97 -25.94
C VAL A 423 3.11 -24.42 -26.12
N LEU A 424 2.15 -25.26 -26.49
CA LEU A 424 2.43 -26.60 -26.98
C LEU A 424 2.88 -26.51 -28.43
N ARG A 425 4.01 -27.12 -28.73
CA ARG A 425 4.60 -27.20 -30.07
C ARG A 425 4.48 -28.63 -30.57
N ILE A 426 4.04 -28.82 -31.80
CA ILE A 426 3.91 -30.13 -32.44
C ILE A 426 4.67 -30.06 -33.76
N ALA A 427 5.71 -30.88 -33.91
CA ALA A 427 6.52 -30.93 -35.11
C ALA A 427 6.24 -32.18 -35.93
N HIS A 428 5.94 -31.99 -37.21
CA HIS A 428 5.49 -33.05 -38.12
C HIS A 428 5.73 -32.67 -39.58
N ARG A 429 5.54 -33.65 -40.49
CA ARG A 429 5.47 -33.44 -41.94
C ARG A 429 4.74 -34.60 -42.60
N GLU A 430 4.21 -34.32 -43.78
CA GLU A 430 3.41 -35.25 -44.57
C GLU A 430 4.15 -35.74 -45.82
N GLY A 431 3.76 -36.92 -46.31
CA GLY A 431 4.12 -37.38 -47.65
C GLY A 431 3.47 -36.55 -48.76
N SER A 432 4.14 -36.43 -49.91
CA SER A 432 3.80 -35.51 -51.01
C SER A 432 2.62 -35.91 -51.91
N THR A 433 1.98 -37.05 -51.70
CA THR A 433 0.95 -37.58 -52.61
C THR A 433 -0.40 -37.77 -51.91
N ASN A 434 -1.26 -36.75 -51.98
CA ASN A 434 -2.64 -36.71 -51.48
C ASN A 434 -2.76 -36.72 -49.95
N PRO A 435 -2.97 -35.56 -49.31
CA PRO A 435 -3.03 -35.50 -47.86
C PRO A 435 -4.22 -36.29 -47.32
N GLY A 436 -3.96 -37.04 -46.27
CA GLY A 436 -5.00 -37.55 -45.38
C GLY A 436 -5.57 -36.42 -44.51
N THR A 437 -6.18 -36.79 -43.39
CA THR A 437 -6.54 -35.81 -42.34
C THR A 437 -5.56 -35.92 -41.19
N LEU A 438 -5.03 -34.78 -40.75
CA LEU A 438 -4.20 -34.68 -39.56
C LEU A 438 -5.00 -34.01 -38.43
N SER A 439 -4.92 -34.55 -37.22
CA SER A 439 -5.49 -33.90 -36.05
C SER A 439 -4.67 -34.16 -34.80
N ALA A 440 -4.82 -33.28 -33.81
CA ALA A 440 -4.31 -33.52 -32.46
C ALA A 440 -5.41 -33.25 -31.42
N THR A 441 -5.47 -34.04 -30.37
CA THR A 441 -6.29 -33.75 -29.19
C THR A 441 -5.38 -33.59 -27.98
N VAL A 442 -5.48 -32.44 -27.33
CA VAL A 442 -4.69 -32.05 -26.16
C VAL A 442 -5.59 -32.07 -24.95
N THR A 443 -5.24 -32.88 -23.94
CA THR A 443 -6.00 -33.00 -22.69
C THR A 443 -5.11 -32.79 -21.48
N SER A 444 -5.65 -32.13 -20.45
CA SER A 444 -5.03 -32.05 -19.13
C SER A 444 -6.07 -31.73 -18.05
N GLY A 445 -6.38 -32.71 -17.19
CA GLY A 445 -7.49 -32.58 -16.24
C GLY A 445 -8.82 -32.38 -16.96
N SER A 446 -9.50 -31.25 -16.71
CA SER A 446 -10.74 -30.87 -17.40
C SER A 446 -10.52 -30.13 -18.73
N TYR A 447 -9.29 -29.69 -19.02
CA TYR A 447 -8.97 -29.04 -20.29
C TYR A 447 -8.93 -30.07 -21.41
N THR A 448 -9.62 -29.78 -22.52
CA THR A 448 -9.58 -30.57 -23.75
C THR A 448 -9.69 -29.62 -24.94
N GLN A 449 -8.72 -29.67 -25.85
CA GLN A 449 -8.70 -28.89 -27.07
C GLN A 449 -8.34 -29.79 -28.25
N SER A 450 -9.06 -29.65 -29.36
CA SER A 450 -8.74 -30.32 -30.61
C SER A 450 -8.08 -29.34 -31.57
N MET A 451 -7.10 -29.84 -32.31
CA MET A 451 -6.45 -29.19 -33.45
C MET A 451 -6.81 -30.01 -34.70
N ASP A 452 -7.26 -29.35 -35.76
CA ASP A 452 -7.50 -29.96 -37.07
C ASP A 452 -6.45 -29.49 -38.10
N ASP A 453 -6.59 -29.88 -39.37
CA ASP A 453 -5.69 -29.57 -40.47
C ASP A 453 -6.07 -28.30 -41.26
N SER A 454 -6.88 -27.42 -40.69
CA SER A 454 -7.34 -26.19 -41.36
C SER A 454 -6.24 -25.13 -41.56
N CYS A 455 -5.07 -25.31 -40.96
CA CYS A 455 -3.93 -24.40 -41.02
C CYS A 455 -4.26 -22.96 -40.56
N SER A 456 -5.03 -22.83 -39.48
CA SER A 456 -5.23 -21.58 -38.76
C SER A 456 -4.37 -21.49 -37.51
N THR A 457 -4.41 -20.34 -36.82
CA THR A 457 -3.89 -20.24 -35.44
C THR A 457 -4.48 -21.36 -34.58
N ASP A 458 -3.64 -21.96 -33.73
CA ASP A 458 -3.98 -23.08 -32.84
C ASP A 458 -4.42 -24.38 -33.54
N ASN A 459 -4.22 -24.50 -34.86
CA ASN A 459 -4.44 -25.72 -35.65
C ASN A 459 -3.16 -26.21 -36.33
N LEU A 460 -3.20 -27.41 -36.89
CA LEU A 460 -2.10 -28.02 -37.61
C LEU A 460 -2.09 -27.56 -39.07
N CYS A 461 -0.90 -27.40 -39.63
CA CYS A 461 -0.65 -27.04 -41.01
C CYS A 461 0.11 -28.15 -41.72
N GLN A 462 -0.50 -28.73 -42.76
CA GLN A 462 0.16 -29.76 -43.55
C GLN A 462 1.34 -29.19 -44.36
N SER A 463 2.48 -29.86 -44.28
CA SER A 463 3.75 -29.56 -44.95
C SER A 463 4.38 -30.81 -45.57
N SER A 464 4.43 -30.85 -46.91
CA SER A 464 5.03 -31.98 -47.64
C SER A 464 6.54 -31.86 -47.89
N SER A 465 7.13 -30.68 -47.63
CA SER A 465 8.52 -30.37 -48.04
C SER A 465 9.54 -30.42 -46.91
N ALA A 466 9.13 -30.13 -45.68
CA ALA A 466 10.00 -30.07 -44.52
C ALA A 466 9.20 -30.27 -43.23
N ILE A 467 9.88 -30.66 -42.15
CA ILE A 467 9.31 -30.67 -40.80
C ILE A 467 8.90 -29.24 -40.45
N THR A 468 7.62 -29.03 -40.19
CA THR A 468 7.06 -27.79 -39.65
C THR A 468 6.79 -27.93 -38.17
N THR A 469 6.60 -26.82 -37.47
CA THR A 469 6.17 -26.83 -36.07
C THR A 469 4.94 -25.94 -35.93
N ASP A 470 3.83 -26.57 -35.61
CA ASP A 470 2.59 -25.88 -35.27
C ASP A 470 2.51 -25.66 -33.77
N THR A 471 1.69 -24.68 -33.38
CA THR A 471 1.60 -24.24 -32.00
C THR A 471 0.16 -24.15 -31.54
N LEU A 472 -0.08 -24.55 -30.29
CA LEU A 472 -1.31 -24.33 -29.55
C LEU A 472 -1.01 -23.49 -28.30
N ASP A 473 -1.66 -22.34 -28.17
CA ASP A 473 -1.62 -21.57 -26.92
C ASP A 473 -2.45 -22.24 -25.83
N VAL A 474 -1.76 -22.69 -24.77
CA VAL A 474 -2.36 -23.32 -23.58
C VAL A 474 -2.15 -22.48 -22.33
N THR A 475 -1.84 -21.19 -22.46
CA THR A 475 -1.46 -20.30 -21.35
C THR A 475 -2.53 -20.25 -20.26
N SER A 476 -3.79 -20.03 -20.62
CA SER A 476 -4.90 -19.95 -19.67
C SER A 476 -5.15 -21.28 -18.94
N ALA A 477 -5.06 -22.40 -19.66
CA ALA A 477 -5.23 -23.73 -19.09
C ALA A 477 -4.08 -24.11 -18.16
N PHE A 478 -2.85 -23.74 -18.53
CA PHE A 478 -1.66 -23.91 -17.69
C PHE A 478 -1.77 -23.11 -16.38
N GLN A 479 -2.22 -21.85 -16.47
CA GLN A 479 -2.40 -20.99 -15.29
C GLN A 479 -3.53 -21.48 -14.38
N ALA A 480 -4.60 -22.04 -14.94
CA ALA A 480 -5.74 -22.55 -14.18
C ALA A 480 -5.46 -23.88 -13.44
N ASN A 481 -4.43 -24.64 -13.84
CA ASN A 481 -4.15 -25.97 -13.29
C ASN A 481 -2.65 -26.14 -12.98
N ALA A 482 -2.29 -26.10 -11.70
CA ALA A 482 -0.91 -26.32 -11.24
C ALA A 482 -0.33 -27.69 -11.67
N ASN A 483 -1.18 -28.67 -11.96
CA ASN A 483 -0.80 -30.00 -12.44
C ASN A 483 -0.94 -30.14 -13.97
N PHE A 484 -1.02 -29.03 -14.71
CA PHE A 484 -1.26 -29.05 -16.15
C PHE A 484 -0.23 -29.93 -16.87
N THR A 485 1.06 -29.83 -16.54
CA THR A 485 2.11 -30.60 -17.21
C THR A 485 2.05 -32.09 -16.91
N THR A 486 1.78 -32.48 -15.66
CA THR A 486 1.76 -33.90 -15.26
C THR A 486 0.52 -34.62 -15.77
N GLY A 487 -0.59 -33.89 -15.96
CA GLY A 487 -1.81 -34.39 -16.59
C GLY A 487 -1.84 -34.25 -18.12
N LEU A 488 -0.84 -33.62 -18.74
CA LEU A 488 -0.84 -33.32 -20.18
C LEU A 488 -0.72 -34.60 -21.01
N SER A 489 -1.67 -34.80 -21.90
CA SER A 489 -1.68 -35.86 -22.92
C SER A 489 -1.96 -35.23 -24.28
N VAL A 490 -1.16 -35.61 -25.29
CA VAL A 490 -1.32 -35.15 -26.67
C VAL A 490 -1.51 -36.38 -27.55
N VAL A 491 -2.67 -36.48 -28.18
CA VAL A 491 -3.00 -37.56 -29.12
C VAL A 491 -2.94 -37.00 -30.52
N VAL A 492 -1.90 -37.33 -31.28
CA VAL A 492 -1.78 -36.97 -32.69
C VAL A 492 -2.28 -38.13 -33.53
N GLN A 493 -3.17 -37.84 -34.48
CA GLN A 493 -3.80 -38.85 -35.33
C GLN A 493 -3.69 -38.44 -36.80
N ALA A 494 -3.22 -39.37 -37.61
CA ALA A 494 -3.15 -39.27 -39.05
C ALA A 494 -4.06 -40.34 -39.67
N ALA A 495 -5.07 -39.96 -40.45
CA ALA A 495 -5.96 -40.88 -41.17
C ALA A 495 -5.80 -40.78 -42.69
N ALA A 496 -5.56 -41.90 -43.38
CA ALA A 496 -5.56 -41.93 -44.84
C ALA A 496 -7.01 -41.95 -45.38
N GLN A 497 -7.31 -41.04 -46.30
CA GLN A 497 -8.64 -40.94 -46.92
C GLN A 497 -8.92 -42.09 -47.90
N LYS A 498 -10.21 -42.27 -48.25
CA LYS A 498 -10.77 -43.39 -49.07
C LYS A 498 -10.08 -43.69 -50.41
N LYS A 499 -9.16 -42.87 -50.92
CA LYS A 499 -8.62 -43.03 -52.28
C LYS A 499 -7.13 -43.37 -52.34
N ASN A 500 -6.32 -43.04 -51.34
CA ASN A 500 -4.86 -43.15 -51.45
C ASN A 500 -4.21 -43.58 -50.12
N ASN A 501 -3.03 -44.19 -50.22
CA ASN A 501 -2.13 -44.32 -49.09
C ASN A 501 -1.50 -42.96 -48.78
N TRP A 502 -1.16 -42.75 -47.51
CA TRP A 502 -0.54 -41.51 -47.04
C TRP A 502 0.69 -41.86 -46.20
N ALA A 503 1.57 -40.90 -45.98
CA ALA A 503 2.73 -41.07 -45.10
C ALA A 503 2.76 -39.90 -44.13
N GLU A 504 2.99 -40.20 -42.86
CA GLU A 504 3.13 -39.22 -41.80
C GLU A 504 4.49 -39.40 -41.12
N PHE A 505 5.18 -38.29 -40.87
CA PHE A 505 6.48 -38.28 -40.23
C PHE A 505 6.43 -37.33 -39.03
N PHE A 506 6.23 -37.90 -37.86
CA PHE A 506 6.04 -37.16 -36.62
C PHE A 506 7.38 -37.00 -35.89
N ASP A 507 7.86 -35.77 -35.73
CA ASP A 507 9.13 -35.47 -35.04
C ASP A 507 8.90 -35.51 -33.53
N GLY A 508 8.02 -34.65 -32.99
CA GLY A 508 7.70 -34.70 -31.57
C GLY A 508 6.79 -33.61 -31.07
N ALA A 509 6.60 -33.57 -29.75
CA ALA A 509 5.91 -32.48 -29.08
C ALA A 509 6.76 -31.86 -27.96
N GLN A 510 6.58 -30.57 -27.73
CA GLN A 510 7.27 -29.83 -26.68
C GLN A 510 6.33 -28.78 -26.08
N LEU A 511 6.16 -28.80 -24.77
CA LEU A 511 5.52 -27.68 -24.07
C LEU A 511 6.61 -26.66 -23.71
N ARG A 512 6.46 -25.44 -24.20
CA ARG A 512 7.33 -24.29 -23.91
C ARG A 512 6.60 -23.32 -23.00
N VAL A 513 7.12 -23.10 -21.80
CA VAL A 513 6.58 -22.14 -20.83
C VAL A 513 7.56 -21.00 -20.66
N LYS A 514 7.08 -19.77 -20.88
CA LYS A 514 7.79 -18.53 -20.56
C LYS A 514 7.16 -17.89 -19.34
N TYR A 515 7.96 -17.60 -18.33
CA TYR A 515 7.53 -16.90 -17.14
C TYR A 515 8.50 -15.79 -16.74
N LEU A 516 7.98 -14.73 -16.12
CA LEU A 516 8.77 -13.73 -15.42
C LEU A 516 9.03 -14.25 -14.01
N PRO A 517 10.29 -14.46 -13.60
CA PRO A 517 10.61 -14.90 -12.24
C PRO A 517 10.03 -13.95 -11.19
N ALA A 518 9.72 -14.48 -10.01
CA ALA A 518 9.27 -13.69 -8.87
C ALA A 518 10.33 -12.63 -8.48
N GLY A 519 9.87 -11.48 -7.99
CA GLY A 519 10.74 -10.39 -7.52
C GLY A 519 11.06 -9.32 -8.58
N GLY A 520 10.54 -9.45 -9.80
CA GLY A 520 10.54 -8.39 -10.81
C GLY A 520 9.30 -7.51 -10.71
N TYR A 521 9.49 -6.20 -10.87
CA TYR A 521 8.38 -5.28 -11.11
C TYR A 521 7.90 -5.41 -12.56
N ARG A 522 6.59 -5.56 -12.78
CA ARG A 522 5.94 -5.42 -14.08
C ARG A 522 5.43 -4.01 -14.24
N ALA A 523 5.78 -3.37 -15.36
CA ALA A 523 5.21 -2.07 -15.71
C ALA A 523 3.67 -2.13 -15.74
N GLN A 524 3.03 -1.02 -15.38
CA GLN A 524 1.61 -0.84 -15.59
C GLN A 524 1.26 -1.06 -17.07
N ALA A 525 0.15 -1.74 -17.32
CA ALA A 525 -0.23 -2.26 -18.63
C ALA A 525 -1.75 -2.34 -18.78
N GLY A 526 -2.19 -2.94 -19.90
CA GLY A 526 -3.61 -3.13 -20.19
C GLY A 526 -4.33 -1.82 -20.46
N CYS A 527 -5.58 -1.73 -20.02
CA CYS A 527 -6.38 -0.52 -20.25
C CYS A 527 -6.00 0.65 -19.34
N LEU A 528 -5.24 0.42 -18.26
CA LEU A 528 -4.81 1.48 -17.33
C LEU A 528 -3.90 2.52 -17.98
N VAL A 529 -3.14 2.10 -19.01
CA VAL A 529 -2.16 2.95 -19.71
C VAL A 529 -2.70 3.50 -21.04
N ILE A 530 -3.99 3.31 -21.32
CA ILE A 530 -4.65 3.88 -22.51
C ILE A 530 -5.01 5.34 -22.22
N ALA A 531 -4.84 6.21 -23.22
CA ALA A 531 -5.30 7.59 -23.13
C ALA A 531 -6.83 7.62 -23.08
N ASN A 532 -7.42 8.26 -22.07
CA ASN A 532 -8.87 8.44 -21.94
C ASN A 532 -9.68 7.14 -22.21
N PRO A 533 -9.55 6.11 -21.36
CA PRO A 533 -10.24 4.85 -21.59
C PRO A 533 -11.77 5.03 -21.49
N ASP A 534 -12.48 4.66 -22.55
CA ASP A 534 -13.94 4.54 -22.57
C ASP A 534 -14.31 3.07 -22.28
N PRO A 535 -15.10 2.71 -21.24
CA PRO A 535 -15.68 3.51 -20.15
C PRO A 535 -14.87 3.43 -18.83
N ALA A 536 -15.36 4.09 -17.77
CA ALA A 536 -14.80 4.28 -16.39
C ALA A 536 -14.29 3.04 -15.61
N SER A 537 -14.13 1.86 -16.23
CA SER A 537 -13.62 0.65 -15.57
C SER A 537 -12.09 0.49 -15.62
N CYS A 538 -11.38 1.45 -16.20
CA CYS A 538 -9.94 1.35 -16.51
C CYS A 538 -9.08 2.38 -15.79
N ASP A 539 -9.63 3.06 -14.78
CA ASP A 539 -8.85 3.91 -13.91
C ASP A 539 -8.01 3.07 -12.95
N PHE A 540 -6.79 3.54 -12.68
CA PHE A 540 -5.90 2.85 -11.75
C PHE A 540 -6.42 2.95 -10.32
N LEU A 541 -6.90 4.13 -9.93
CA LEU A 541 -7.53 4.38 -8.64
C LEU A 541 -8.90 4.98 -8.90
N THR A 542 -9.95 4.29 -8.45
CA THR A 542 -11.32 4.84 -8.40
C THR A 542 -11.79 4.96 -6.96
N ASN A 543 -12.48 6.06 -6.67
CA ASN A 543 -13.33 6.14 -5.49
C ASN A 543 -14.81 6.01 -5.89
N GLY A 544 -15.59 5.30 -5.08
CA GLY A 544 -17.04 5.24 -5.16
C GLY A 544 -17.67 6.15 -4.11
N THR A 545 -18.47 5.56 -3.22
CA THR A 545 -19.04 6.27 -2.07
C THR A 545 -18.27 6.00 -0.77
N GLY A 546 -16.94 5.92 -0.89
CA GLY A 546 -16.04 5.50 0.17
C GLY A 546 -15.15 6.66 0.62
N GLN A 547 -14.43 6.45 1.72
CA GLN A 547 -13.47 7.44 2.21
C GLN A 547 -12.05 6.99 1.89
N VAL A 548 -11.22 7.92 1.39
CA VAL A 548 -9.85 7.64 1.00
C VAL A 548 -8.93 8.71 1.58
N PHE A 549 -8.03 8.28 2.45
CA PHE A 549 -7.04 9.12 3.11
C PHE A 549 -5.65 8.58 2.81
N VAL A 550 -4.90 9.28 1.97
CA VAL A 550 -3.53 8.92 1.65
C VAL A 550 -2.61 9.95 2.31
N GLN A 551 -2.00 9.55 3.42
CA GLN A 551 -0.96 10.29 4.13
C GLN A 551 0.40 10.04 3.45
N GLY A 552 0.49 10.46 2.20
CA GLY A 552 1.61 10.19 1.30
C GLY A 552 1.29 10.68 -0.11
N THR A 553 2.24 10.49 -1.03
CA THR A 553 2.07 10.78 -2.45
C THR A 553 1.47 9.58 -3.16
N VAL A 554 0.57 9.84 -4.10
CA VAL A 554 0.15 8.88 -5.13
C VAL A 554 0.95 9.19 -6.38
N TYR A 555 1.79 8.25 -6.82
CA TYR A 555 2.66 8.42 -7.97
C TYR A 555 2.38 7.33 -9.02
N THR A 556 1.64 7.66 -10.06
CA THR A 556 1.14 6.73 -11.08
C THR A 556 1.22 7.38 -12.47
N PRO A 557 2.43 7.71 -12.95
CA PRO A 557 2.62 8.64 -14.07
C PRO A 557 2.05 8.14 -15.41
N LEU A 558 1.74 6.85 -15.54
CA LEU A 558 1.23 6.25 -16.77
C LEU A 558 -0.29 6.03 -16.78
N THR A 559 -0.98 6.23 -15.65
CA THR A 559 -2.38 5.83 -15.48
C THR A 559 -3.25 6.97 -15.00
N ARG A 560 -4.57 6.84 -15.25
CA ARG A 560 -5.58 7.78 -14.77
C ARG A 560 -5.97 7.50 -13.31
N VAL A 561 -6.18 8.58 -12.55
CA VAL A 561 -6.74 8.55 -11.19
C VAL A 561 -8.09 9.26 -11.23
N ASP A 562 -9.15 8.53 -10.88
CA ASP A 562 -10.52 9.06 -10.82
C ASP A 562 -11.00 9.10 -9.38
N ILE A 563 -11.30 10.31 -8.92
CA ILE A 563 -11.79 10.59 -7.58
C ILE A 563 -13.24 11.05 -7.72
N THR A 564 -14.09 10.08 -7.99
CA THR A 564 -15.53 10.25 -7.86
C THR A 564 -15.93 10.05 -6.40
N THR A 565 -16.71 10.97 -5.84
CA THR A 565 -17.22 10.83 -4.47
C THR A 565 -18.74 10.76 -4.45
N GLY A 566 -19.29 10.02 -3.50
CA GLY A 566 -20.68 10.14 -3.10
C GLY A 566 -20.94 11.40 -2.27
N THR A 567 -22.19 11.54 -1.83
CA THR A 567 -22.59 12.63 -0.93
C THR A 567 -22.01 12.41 0.47
N ALA A 568 -21.29 13.41 0.99
CA ALA A 568 -20.66 13.41 2.32
C ALA A 568 -19.41 12.53 2.50
N ASP A 569 -18.87 11.97 1.42
CA ASP A 569 -17.59 11.28 1.48
C ASP A 569 -16.44 12.26 1.68
N THR A 570 -15.38 11.81 2.34
CA THR A 570 -14.17 12.62 2.53
C THR A 570 -13.02 11.93 1.81
N VAL A 571 -12.35 12.70 0.96
CA VAL A 571 -11.15 12.27 0.26
C VAL A 571 -10.03 13.25 0.54
N GLN A 572 -8.87 12.69 0.91
CA GLN A 572 -7.71 13.47 1.28
C GLN A 572 -6.42 12.82 0.75
N PHE A 573 -5.63 13.60 0.02
CA PHE A 573 -4.30 13.22 -0.41
C PHE A 573 -3.31 14.23 0.14
N ASN A 574 -2.59 13.86 1.19
CA ASN A 574 -1.81 14.82 1.97
C ASN A 574 -0.42 15.13 1.43
N ARG A 575 0.08 14.40 0.42
CA ARG A 575 1.28 14.80 -0.31
C ARG A 575 1.08 14.80 -1.82
N GLY A 576 -0.15 14.99 -2.27
CA GLY A 576 -0.49 15.16 -3.67
C GLY A 576 -0.55 13.89 -4.52
N ILE A 577 -0.83 14.11 -5.79
CA ILE A 577 -1.03 13.10 -6.83
C ILE A 577 -0.20 13.50 -8.06
N ILE A 578 0.58 12.55 -8.55
CA ILE A 578 1.25 12.61 -9.84
C ILE A 578 0.67 11.47 -10.67
N ALA A 579 -0.07 11.78 -11.72
CA ALA A 579 -0.72 10.78 -12.55
C ALA A 579 -0.68 11.21 -14.01
N ARG A 580 -1.07 10.32 -14.92
CA ARG A 580 -1.23 10.70 -16.33
C ARG A 580 -2.41 11.65 -16.51
N ASP A 581 -3.52 11.33 -15.87
CA ASP A 581 -4.77 12.08 -15.91
C ASP A 581 -5.40 12.04 -14.52
N ILE A 582 -5.93 13.17 -14.06
CA ILE A 582 -6.54 13.33 -12.73
C ILE A 582 -7.94 13.88 -12.94
N VAL A 583 -8.93 13.05 -12.61
CA VAL A 583 -10.34 13.43 -12.67
C VAL A 583 -10.88 13.48 -11.25
N ALA A 584 -11.52 14.59 -10.90
CA ALA A 584 -12.27 14.71 -9.66
C ALA A 584 -13.76 14.93 -9.99
N GLU A 585 -14.62 14.01 -9.59
CA GLU A 585 -16.08 14.19 -9.65
C GLU A 585 -16.62 14.24 -8.22
N ILE A 586 -16.66 15.43 -7.64
CA ILE A 586 -17.06 15.59 -6.24
C ILE A 586 -18.53 15.95 -6.15
N LYS A 587 -19.33 15.06 -5.54
CA LYS A 587 -20.74 15.31 -5.29
C LYS A 587 -20.94 16.13 -4.02
N PRO A 588 -21.80 17.16 -4.04
CA PRO A 588 -22.05 17.99 -2.87
C PRO A 588 -22.71 17.22 -1.74
N GLY A 589 -22.12 17.30 -0.55
CA GLY A 589 -22.70 16.90 0.72
C GLY A 589 -22.61 18.06 1.72
N ASN A 590 -23.56 18.16 2.65
CA ASN A 590 -23.49 19.14 3.72
C ASN A 590 -22.27 18.84 4.62
N GLY A 591 -21.18 19.58 4.42
CA GLY A 591 -19.99 19.54 5.30
C GLY A 591 -18.83 18.65 4.85
N SER A 592 -18.84 18.08 3.65
CA SER A 592 -17.68 17.35 3.13
C SER A 592 -16.60 18.31 2.60
N SER A 593 -15.44 18.33 3.26
CA SER A 593 -14.24 19.04 2.80
C SER A 593 -13.31 18.07 2.09
N HIS A 594 -13.08 18.26 0.79
CA HIS A 594 -12.13 17.47 0.01
C HIS A 594 -10.83 18.26 -0.11
N SER A 595 -9.72 17.63 0.26
CA SER A 595 -8.43 18.33 0.30
C SER A 595 -7.31 17.53 -0.35
N PHE A 596 -6.69 18.15 -1.33
CA PHE A 596 -5.41 17.75 -1.90
C PHE A 596 -4.36 18.66 -1.28
N GLY A 597 -3.53 18.15 -0.39
CA GLY A 597 -2.49 18.95 0.25
C GLY A 597 -1.11 18.44 -0.16
N LEU A 598 -0.10 19.31 -0.10
CA LEU A 598 1.29 18.86 0.10
C LEU A 598 1.62 18.70 1.59
N GLY A 599 0.59 18.71 2.45
CA GLY A 599 0.68 19.19 3.80
C GLY A 599 0.93 20.70 3.76
N GLU A 600 0.38 21.46 4.69
CA GLU A 600 0.83 22.84 4.85
C GLU A 600 2.37 22.84 4.96
N ALA A 601 3.05 23.86 4.45
CA ALA A 601 4.51 24.03 4.57
C ALA A 601 4.96 24.29 6.03
N ASP A 602 4.14 23.84 6.98
CA ASP A 602 4.36 23.89 8.40
C ASP A 602 5.68 23.22 8.73
N ARG A 603 6.36 23.82 9.70
CA ARG A 603 7.45 23.14 10.37
C ARG A 603 6.90 22.19 11.41
N LEU A 604 7.27 20.93 11.29
CA LEU A 604 7.05 19.90 12.30
C LEU A 604 8.36 19.70 13.06
N VAL A 605 8.33 20.00 14.36
CA VAL A 605 9.52 20.03 15.20
C VAL A 605 9.32 19.19 16.43
N LEU A 606 10.18 18.18 16.60
CA LEU A 606 10.26 17.38 17.81
C LEU A 606 11.18 18.08 18.82
N LEU A 607 10.59 18.50 19.93
CA LEU A 607 11.29 19.14 21.03
C LEU A 607 11.40 18.15 22.17
N THR A 608 12.62 17.79 22.54
CA THR A 608 12.92 16.95 23.70
C THR A 608 13.59 17.80 24.76
N VAL A 609 12.92 17.95 25.90
CA VAL A 609 13.40 18.74 27.03
C VAL A 609 14.15 17.83 28.00
N ASP A 610 15.43 18.12 28.20
CA ASP A 610 16.23 17.52 29.25
C ASP A 610 16.32 18.48 30.44
N VAL A 611 16.13 17.94 31.64
CA VAL A 611 16.28 18.65 32.92
C VAL A 611 17.53 18.12 33.60
N GLN A 612 18.39 19.01 34.11
CA GLN A 612 19.60 18.60 34.81
C GLN A 612 19.27 18.20 36.26
N ILE A 613 19.53 16.95 36.62
CA ILE A 613 19.29 16.37 37.94
C ILE A 613 20.60 15.79 38.43
N ASN A 614 21.10 16.30 39.57
CA ASN A 614 22.38 15.89 40.14
C ASN A 614 23.54 15.96 39.10
N GLY A 615 23.55 17.02 38.29
CA GLY A 615 24.55 17.23 37.24
C GLY A 615 24.30 16.46 35.93
N THR A 616 23.36 15.52 35.89
CA THR A 616 23.07 14.69 34.71
C THR A 616 21.83 15.19 33.97
N TRP A 617 21.91 15.30 32.64
CA TRP A 617 20.78 15.69 31.80
C TRP A 617 19.85 14.49 31.56
N THR A 618 18.62 14.59 32.08
CA THR A 618 17.61 13.53 31.95
C THR A 618 16.45 14.03 31.11
N PRO A 619 16.05 13.33 30.03
CA PRO A 619 14.88 13.70 29.25
C PRO A 619 13.63 13.58 30.14
N ARG A 620 12.82 14.64 30.19
CA ARG A 620 11.60 14.68 31.02
C ARG A 620 10.34 14.83 30.19
N LEU A 621 10.43 15.58 29.10
CA LEU A 621 9.28 15.90 28.28
C LEU A 621 9.66 15.85 26.82
N GLN A 622 8.76 15.32 26.00
CA GLN A 622 8.85 15.38 24.56
C GLN A 622 7.54 15.89 23.99
N SER A 623 7.61 16.82 23.04
CA SER A 623 6.45 17.33 22.34
C SER A 623 6.76 17.52 20.87
N LEU A 624 5.82 17.09 20.03
CA LEU A 624 5.83 17.42 18.61
C LEU A 624 4.98 18.67 18.39
N VAL A 625 5.59 19.67 17.75
CA VAL A 625 4.99 20.98 17.54
C VAL A 625 4.89 21.26 16.04
N SER A 626 3.71 21.65 15.58
CA SER A 626 3.48 22.24 14.27
C SER A 626 3.54 23.76 14.38
N ILE A 627 4.38 24.38 13.56
CA ILE A 627 4.51 25.83 13.44
C ILE A 627 4.06 26.19 12.02
N LYS A 628 2.95 26.93 11.93
CA LYS A 628 2.34 27.30 10.66
C LYS A 628 3.05 28.51 10.05
N ASP A 629 3.54 28.34 8.83
CA ASP A 629 4.29 29.35 8.06
C ASP A 629 3.54 29.80 6.79
N SER A 630 2.21 29.65 6.77
CA SER A 630 1.33 29.61 5.60
C SER A 630 1.32 30.80 4.63
N ASP A 631 2.03 31.91 4.90
CA ASP A 631 2.09 33.05 3.97
C ASP A 631 3.51 33.55 3.65
N PHE A 632 4.57 32.87 4.14
CA PHE A 632 6.00 33.25 4.02
C PHE A 632 6.38 34.65 4.55
N SER A 633 5.42 35.56 4.70
CA SER A 633 5.61 36.95 5.12
C SER A 633 5.69 37.08 6.64
N THR A 634 5.06 36.15 7.37
CA THR A 634 5.09 36.09 8.83
C THR A 634 5.23 34.64 9.33
N PRO A 635 6.45 34.11 9.46
CA PRO A 635 6.65 32.75 9.96
C PRO A 635 6.12 32.59 11.39
N GLY A 636 5.54 31.42 11.66
CA GLY A 636 5.10 31.00 12.98
C GLY A 636 3.94 31.77 13.58
N LEU A 637 2.99 32.28 12.77
CA LEU A 637 1.75 32.92 13.25
C LEU A 637 0.97 32.02 14.22
N LYS A 638 0.88 30.72 13.91
CA LYS A 638 0.16 29.73 14.72
C LYS A 638 1.09 28.60 15.12
N VAL A 639 1.05 28.25 16.40
CA VAL A 639 1.74 27.09 16.96
C VAL A 639 0.69 26.12 17.46
N THR A 640 0.80 24.86 17.07
CA THR A 640 -0.07 23.77 17.54
C THR A 640 0.79 22.67 18.15
N TYR A 641 0.50 22.28 19.38
CA TYR A 641 1.15 21.14 20.02
C TYR A 641 0.39 19.87 19.65
N LEU A 642 1.00 19.03 18.81
CA LEU A 642 0.37 17.83 18.25
C LEU A 642 0.39 16.67 19.25
N SER A 643 1.46 16.57 20.03
CA SER A 643 1.60 15.52 21.02
C SER A 643 2.40 15.99 22.24
N TRP A 644 2.15 15.29 23.36
CA TRP A 644 2.86 15.46 24.63
C TRP A 644 3.16 14.06 25.15
N ASN A 645 4.42 13.83 25.52
CA ASN A 645 4.88 12.59 26.10
C ASN A 645 5.76 12.89 27.31
N ASP A 646 5.31 12.45 28.48
CA ASP A 646 6.09 12.50 29.71
C ASP A 646 7.04 11.30 29.73
N LEU A 647 8.34 11.56 29.82
CA LEU A 647 9.40 10.54 29.72
C LEU A 647 9.89 10.06 31.10
N ARG A 648 9.18 10.40 32.17
CA ARG A 648 9.56 10.09 33.55
C ARG A 648 9.48 8.62 33.93
#